data_AF-A0A7V1CYZ8-F1
#
_entry.id   AF-A0A7V1CYZ8-F1
#
_cell.length_a   1.000
_cell.length_b   1.000
_cell.length_c   1.000
_cell.angle_alpha   90.00
_cell.angle_beta   90.00
_cell.angle_gamma   90.00
#
_symmetry.space_group_name_H-M   'P 1'
#
loop_
_entity.id
_entity.type
_entity.pdbx_description
1 polymer ?
#
loop_
_entity_poly.entity_id
_entity_poly.type
_entity_poly.pdbx_seq_one_letter_code
_entity_poly.pdbx_strand_id
1 'polypeptide(L)'
;MTNKAIAKFNISATAASNFQHEADATADFWGNKPLNTLPPHDFIAPYARHKTLPTPGIEKRNAWIIGGGIGGLAAAFYLIRDGHMSAENITILEEMDIEGGSMDGAGNPDDGYIIRGGREMNWNYDTLWDLFQDVPAVELPEGYSVLDEYRLINDNDANYSQARLINKCGEILDASDFGLNKSQQWELIRLMLKRKEELDDLSIEDYFSEGFLQSNFWFLFRTMFAFKNCHSLLETKLYLHRFLDSIDGFGDMSVLLFPKYNQYDTFIKPLANLLRDKGVTFQFASRVNDLDITFTGNKKTVTGIHATVKGAAQHINVAPDDLVFALTGSMTEHTAYGDMHSVPKLNCEKHDPGEDSGWNLWKNLAKKSALFGKPEKFYGDIDKSMWESATLTCKPSPLIDKLKTLSVNDPYSGRTVTGGIITFTDSNWLLSVTCNRQPHFPDQPDDTLVLWVYGLLMDKQGNRIAKTMPQCSGEEIITELCYHLGIEHQLDEIIANTKIRTALMPYITAQFMTRAAGDRPTAVPEGCTNLGLIGQFVETHNDIIFTMEASIRTARIGVYKLLNIPKQVPDISPTQYDIRNLIKGARALNSGKPFIGERLLHRLLDKTYFAHILPPLPEPSSKKQSHFEAEMHELLGKGSSAMHKFSSWVGTLRDNFSHKDK
;
A
#
# COMPACT_ATOMS: atom_id res chain seq x y z
N MET A 1 -7.96 30.78 -29.80
CA MET A 1 -8.05 31.54 -28.54
C MET A 1 -7.09 32.71 -28.62
N THR A 2 -7.50 33.90 -28.16
CA THR A 2 -6.66 35.09 -28.16
C THR A 2 -5.41 34.89 -27.31
N ASN A 3 -4.22 34.89 -27.93
CA ASN A 3 -2.89 34.89 -27.28
C ASN A 3 -2.65 36.20 -26.51
N LYS A 4 -3.46 36.50 -25.49
CA LYS A 4 -3.06 37.49 -24.49
C LYS A 4 -2.08 36.80 -23.55
N ALA A 5 -0.88 37.35 -23.45
CA ALA A 5 0.11 36.88 -22.47
C ALA A 5 -0.52 36.91 -21.07
N ILE A 6 -0.40 35.79 -20.34
CA ILE A 6 -0.97 35.61 -18.98
C ILE A 6 -0.41 36.66 -18.01
N ALA A 7 0.84 37.08 -18.24
CA ALA A 7 1.50 38.13 -17.48
C ALA A 7 2.35 39.02 -18.40
N LYS A 8 2.79 40.17 -17.87
CA LYS A 8 3.75 41.07 -18.54
C LYS A 8 5.20 40.55 -18.47
N PHE A 9 5.42 39.37 -17.90
CA PHE A 9 6.71 38.68 -17.82
C PHE A 9 6.59 37.28 -18.42
N ASN A 10 7.72 36.68 -18.79
CA ASN A 10 7.77 35.35 -19.38
C ASN A 10 7.45 34.27 -18.33
N ILE A 11 6.48 33.41 -18.61
CA ILE A 11 6.16 32.23 -17.81
C ILE A 11 6.65 31.01 -18.58
N SER A 12 7.64 30.30 -18.03
CA SER A 12 8.21 29.12 -18.65
C SER A 12 7.21 27.96 -18.64
N ALA A 13 7.13 27.20 -19.74
CA ALA A 13 6.40 25.94 -19.80
C ALA A 13 7.18 24.77 -19.18
N THR A 14 8.47 24.98 -18.86
CA THR A 14 9.35 23.99 -18.24
C THR A 14 9.88 24.47 -16.90
N ALA A 15 10.27 23.54 -16.03
CA ALA A 15 10.79 23.85 -14.71
C ALA A 15 12.16 24.55 -14.76
N ALA A 16 12.46 25.33 -13.72
CA ALA A 16 13.76 25.96 -13.53
C ALA A 16 14.85 24.90 -13.22
N SER A 17 16.13 25.22 -13.44
CA SER A 17 17.23 24.26 -13.37
C SER A 17 17.36 23.50 -12.04
N ASN A 18 16.93 24.11 -10.93
CA ASN A 18 17.04 23.52 -9.59
C ASN A 18 15.68 23.07 -9.03
N PHE A 19 14.67 22.93 -9.89
CA PHE A 19 13.33 22.54 -9.49
C PHE A 19 13.29 21.07 -9.03
N GLN A 20 12.73 20.83 -7.85
CA GLN A 20 12.57 19.50 -7.29
C GLN A 20 11.18 18.97 -7.64
N HIS A 21 11.11 18.16 -8.69
CA HIS A 21 9.89 17.50 -9.14
C HIS A 21 9.35 16.52 -8.10
N GLU A 22 10.25 15.85 -7.39
CA GLU A 22 9.93 14.98 -6.28
C GLU A 22 10.30 15.73 -5.00
N ALA A 23 9.31 16.13 -4.23
CA ALA A 23 9.54 16.85 -2.99
C ALA A 23 9.91 15.88 -1.86
N ASP A 24 10.80 16.29 -0.96
CA ASP A 24 11.22 15.52 0.21
C ASP A 24 10.94 16.32 1.49
N ALA A 25 9.90 15.92 2.22
CA ALA A 25 9.52 16.56 3.48
C ALA A 25 10.52 16.30 4.62
N THR A 26 11.49 15.39 4.42
CA THR A 26 12.52 15.05 5.40
C THR A 26 13.87 15.69 5.12
N ALA A 27 14.02 16.41 4.00
CA ALA A 27 15.30 16.95 3.56
C ALA A 27 15.77 18.16 4.37
N ASP A 28 14.87 19.09 4.72
CA ASP A 28 15.23 20.33 5.42
C ASP A 28 14.08 20.95 6.24
N PHE A 29 14.42 21.99 7.02
CA PHE A 29 13.45 22.76 7.77
C PHE A 29 12.73 23.75 6.84
N TRP A 30 11.46 23.48 6.57
CA TRP A 30 10.65 24.35 5.73
C TRP A 30 10.30 25.68 6.42
N GLY A 31 10.39 26.79 5.67
CA GLY A 31 10.00 28.11 6.16
C GLY A 31 9.81 29.15 5.05
N ASN A 32 9.04 30.20 5.36
CA ASN A 32 8.76 31.29 4.42
C ASN A 32 10.04 32.12 4.14
N LYS A 33 10.43 32.20 2.86
CA LYS A 33 11.60 32.98 2.39
C LYS A 33 11.22 33.73 1.11
N PRO A 34 11.84 34.88 0.78
CA PRO A 34 11.45 35.71 -0.39
C PRO A 34 11.43 35.02 -1.75
N LEU A 35 12.12 33.87 -1.90
CA LEU A 35 12.18 33.10 -3.15
C LEU A 35 11.53 31.70 -3.03
N ASN A 36 10.93 31.38 -1.89
CA ASN A 36 10.18 30.14 -1.70
C ASN A 36 8.76 30.32 -2.28
N THR A 37 8.63 30.09 -3.58
CA THR A 37 7.36 30.28 -4.33
C THR A 37 6.52 29.01 -4.43
N LEU A 38 7.09 27.88 -4.00
CA LEU A 38 6.44 26.58 -3.99
C LEU A 38 5.80 26.33 -2.63
N PRO A 39 4.74 25.49 -2.56
CA PRO A 39 4.15 25.13 -1.28
C PRO A 39 5.11 24.25 -0.44
N PRO A 40 4.77 23.92 0.83
CA PRO A 40 5.44 22.88 1.58
C PRO A 40 5.59 21.57 0.79
N HIS A 41 6.64 20.80 1.08
CA HIS A 41 6.99 19.58 0.33
C HIS A 41 5.87 18.53 0.29
N ASP A 42 5.09 18.45 1.36
CA ASP A 42 3.98 17.54 1.62
C ASP A 42 2.61 18.24 1.47
N PHE A 43 2.57 19.39 0.78
CA PHE A 43 1.32 20.14 0.65
C PHE A 43 0.35 19.51 -0.35
N ILE A 44 -0.62 18.78 0.19
CA ILE A 44 -1.72 18.19 -0.57
C ILE A 44 -3.00 19.01 -0.35
N ALA A 45 -3.42 19.73 -1.39
CA ALA A 45 -4.64 20.54 -1.39
C ALA A 45 -5.05 20.91 -2.84
N PRO A 46 -6.21 21.57 -3.05
CA PRO A 46 -6.63 22.04 -4.38
C PRO A 46 -5.59 22.90 -5.12
N TYR A 47 -4.70 23.60 -4.41
CA TYR A 47 -3.62 24.36 -5.04
C TYR A 47 -2.63 23.48 -5.84
N ALA A 48 -2.40 22.24 -5.39
CA ALA A 48 -1.54 21.27 -6.08
C ALA A 48 -2.20 20.66 -7.34
N ARG A 49 -3.51 20.91 -7.56
CA ARG A 49 -4.30 20.40 -8.69
C ARG A 49 -4.23 21.28 -9.95
N HIS A 50 -3.37 22.30 -9.97
CA HIS A 50 -3.21 23.14 -11.15
C HIS A 50 -2.77 22.34 -12.38
N LYS A 51 -3.20 22.80 -13.56
CA LYS A 51 -2.79 22.25 -14.86
C LYS A 51 -1.58 23.01 -15.38
N THR A 52 -0.72 22.33 -16.11
CA THR A 52 0.52 22.85 -16.67
C THR A 52 0.30 23.41 -18.07
N LEU A 53 1.24 24.21 -18.58
CA LEU A 53 1.25 24.59 -19.99
C LEU A 53 1.69 23.40 -20.85
N PRO A 54 1.33 23.36 -22.15
CA PRO A 54 1.80 22.31 -23.06
C PRO A 54 3.32 22.18 -23.07
N THR A 55 3.82 20.95 -22.92
CA THR A 55 5.26 20.67 -22.91
C THR A 55 5.87 20.97 -24.29
N PRO A 56 6.94 21.79 -24.39
CA PRO A 56 7.55 22.12 -25.68
C PRO A 56 8.08 20.89 -26.42
N GLY A 57 7.69 20.73 -27.69
CA GLY A 57 8.19 19.66 -28.56
C GLY A 57 7.57 18.28 -28.27
N ILE A 58 6.55 18.19 -27.42
CA ILE A 58 5.88 16.93 -27.08
C ILE A 58 5.21 16.28 -28.29
N GLU A 59 4.78 17.09 -29.27
CA GLU A 59 4.10 16.63 -30.48
C GLU A 59 4.96 15.74 -31.39
N LYS A 60 6.28 15.74 -31.19
CA LYS A 60 7.25 14.96 -31.98
C LYS A 60 7.78 13.72 -31.25
N ARG A 61 7.30 13.47 -30.03
CA ARG A 61 7.79 12.41 -29.15
C ARG A 61 6.77 11.29 -29.06
N ASN A 62 7.28 10.07 -28.95
CA ASN A 62 6.52 8.88 -28.60
C ASN A 62 6.85 8.44 -27.17
N ALA A 63 5.97 7.63 -26.59
CA ALA A 63 6.21 6.97 -25.31
C ALA A 63 5.97 5.47 -25.42
N TRP A 64 6.94 4.70 -24.96
CA TRP A 64 6.88 3.24 -24.83
C TRP A 64 6.79 2.89 -23.34
N ILE A 65 5.72 2.20 -22.95
CA ILE A 65 5.46 1.86 -21.55
C ILE A 65 5.48 0.35 -21.41
N ILE A 66 6.39 -0.19 -20.61
CA ILE A 66 6.57 -1.62 -20.37
C ILE A 66 5.81 -2.00 -19.10
N GLY A 67 4.77 -2.82 -19.28
CA GLY A 67 3.82 -3.25 -18.25
C GLY A 67 2.50 -2.48 -18.31
N GLY A 68 1.40 -3.20 -18.51
CA GLY A 68 0.02 -2.72 -18.51
C GLY A 68 -0.65 -2.74 -17.13
N GLY A 69 0.13 -2.81 -16.05
CA GLY A 69 -0.35 -2.59 -14.68
C GLY A 69 -0.59 -1.10 -14.37
N ILE A 70 -1.08 -0.81 -13.16
CA ILE A 70 -1.47 0.56 -12.75
C ILE A 70 -0.37 1.61 -12.89
N GLY A 71 0.90 1.25 -12.67
CA GLY A 71 2.01 2.18 -12.89
C GLY A 71 2.11 2.61 -14.35
N GLY A 72 2.01 1.67 -15.28
CA GLY A 72 2.07 1.96 -16.72
C GLY A 72 0.87 2.76 -17.20
N LEU A 73 -0.33 2.37 -16.78
CA LEU A 73 -1.57 3.11 -17.07
C LEU A 73 -1.53 4.54 -16.50
N ALA A 74 -1.01 4.72 -15.28
CA ALA A 74 -0.81 6.03 -14.69
C ALA A 74 0.19 6.87 -15.48
N ALA A 75 1.31 6.29 -15.94
CA ALA A 75 2.29 7.01 -16.75
C ALA A 75 1.64 7.55 -18.05
N ALA A 76 0.86 6.71 -18.76
CA ALA A 76 0.09 7.12 -19.93
C ALA A 76 -0.90 8.26 -19.59
N PHE A 77 -1.62 8.14 -18.48
CA PHE A 77 -2.55 9.16 -18.02
C PHE A 77 -1.87 10.51 -17.77
N TYR A 78 -0.74 10.54 -17.05
CA TYR A 78 -0.01 11.77 -16.76
C TYR A 78 0.69 12.36 -18.00
N LEU A 79 1.16 11.53 -18.93
CA LEU A 79 1.69 11.97 -20.23
C LEU A 79 0.64 12.75 -21.02
N ILE A 80 -0.60 12.26 -21.03
CA ILE A 80 -1.72 12.94 -21.69
C ILE A 80 -2.12 14.19 -20.90
N ARG A 81 -2.40 14.05 -19.60
CA ARG A 81 -3.03 15.11 -18.80
C ARG A 81 -2.11 16.29 -18.55
N ASP A 82 -0.88 16.04 -18.10
CA ASP A 82 0.06 17.08 -17.66
C ASP A 82 1.19 17.28 -18.69
N GLY A 83 1.57 16.23 -19.43
CA GLY A 83 2.55 16.32 -20.53
C GLY A 83 1.96 16.86 -21.85
N HIS A 84 0.63 16.80 -22.03
CA HIS A 84 -0.07 17.15 -23.27
C HIS A 84 0.40 16.33 -24.49
N MET A 85 0.88 15.11 -24.25
CA MET A 85 1.22 14.16 -25.32
C MET A 85 -0.05 13.67 -26.01
N SER A 86 -0.02 13.58 -27.34
CA SER A 86 -1.12 12.95 -28.09
C SER A 86 -1.17 11.47 -27.75
N ALA A 87 -2.36 10.96 -27.39
CA ALA A 87 -2.53 9.59 -26.92
C ALA A 87 -2.09 8.54 -27.97
N GLU A 88 -2.25 8.85 -29.26
CA GLU A 88 -1.80 8.02 -30.39
C GLU A 88 -0.28 7.78 -30.40
N ASN A 89 0.50 8.65 -29.73
CA ASN A 89 1.95 8.51 -29.61
C ASN A 89 2.38 7.62 -28.42
N ILE A 90 1.42 7.02 -27.70
CA ILE A 90 1.68 6.20 -26.50
C ILE A 90 1.38 4.74 -26.83
N THR A 91 2.36 3.87 -26.61
CA THR A 91 2.21 2.41 -26.74
C THR A 91 2.55 1.72 -25.42
N ILE A 92 1.63 0.89 -24.93
CA ILE A 92 1.81 0.03 -23.76
C ILE A 92 2.12 -1.39 -24.25
N LEU A 93 3.27 -1.92 -23.83
CA LEU A 93 3.72 -3.29 -24.06
C LEU A 93 3.38 -4.12 -22.82
N GLU A 94 2.43 -5.04 -22.93
CA GLU A 94 1.99 -5.93 -21.85
C GLU A 94 2.38 -7.37 -22.17
N GLU A 95 2.99 -8.06 -21.21
CA GLU A 95 3.42 -9.44 -21.35
C GLU A 95 2.24 -10.40 -21.41
N MET A 96 1.22 -10.16 -20.59
CA MET A 96 0.01 -10.95 -20.53
C MET A 96 -0.92 -10.66 -21.73
N ASP A 97 -1.98 -11.45 -21.86
CA ASP A 97 -3.05 -11.24 -22.85
C ASP A 97 -4.10 -10.20 -22.37
N ILE A 98 -3.89 -9.63 -21.18
CA ILE A 98 -4.79 -8.69 -20.51
C ILE A 98 -3.99 -7.68 -19.69
N GLU A 99 -4.49 -6.46 -19.57
CA GLU A 99 -3.91 -5.45 -18.68
C GLU A 99 -4.22 -5.70 -17.19
N GLY A 100 -3.59 -4.94 -16.31
CA GLY A 100 -3.89 -4.89 -14.88
C GLY A 100 -2.79 -5.42 -13.97
N GLY A 101 -1.94 -6.31 -14.49
CA GLY A 101 -0.82 -6.89 -13.74
C GLY A 101 -1.30 -7.51 -12.44
N SER A 102 -0.79 -7.05 -11.30
CA SER A 102 -1.17 -7.59 -9.99
C SER A 102 -2.65 -7.37 -9.63
N MET A 103 -3.36 -6.41 -10.22
CA MET A 103 -4.77 -6.15 -9.93
C MET A 103 -5.69 -6.94 -10.86
N ASP A 104 -5.62 -8.25 -10.74
CA ASP A 104 -6.52 -9.18 -11.42
C ASP A 104 -7.88 -9.30 -10.72
N GLY A 105 -8.86 -9.68 -11.53
CA GLY A 105 -10.13 -10.25 -11.13
C GLY A 105 -10.62 -11.08 -12.31
N ALA A 106 -10.55 -12.40 -12.20
CA ALA A 106 -10.89 -13.31 -13.30
C ALA A 106 -11.68 -14.53 -12.81
N GLY A 107 -11.97 -15.44 -13.75
CA GLY A 107 -12.83 -16.60 -13.48
C GLY A 107 -14.30 -16.27 -13.67
N ASN A 108 -15.16 -17.20 -13.27
CA ASN A 108 -16.60 -17.12 -13.47
C ASN A 108 -17.33 -17.99 -12.42
N PRO A 109 -18.67 -17.91 -12.32
CA PRO A 109 -19.43 -18.70 -11.34
C PRO A 109 -19.34 -20.23 -11.53
N ASP A 110 -19.09 -20.70 -12.75
CA ASP A 110 -19.09 -22.11 -13.13
C ASP A 110 -17.74 -22.81 -12.86
N ASP A 111 -16.62 -22.14 -13.11
CA ASP A 111 -15.27 -22.66 -12.84
C ASP A 111 -14.72 -22.21 -11.48
N GLY A 112 -15.30 -21.15 -10.92
CA GLY A 112 -14.80 -20.45 -9.75
C GLY A 112 -14.01 -19.18 -10.12
N TYR A 113 -14.25 -18.13 -9.34
CA TYR A 113 -13.51 -16.88 -9.43
C TYR A 113 -12.08 -17.03 -8.90
N ILE A 114 -11.21 -16.12 -9.32
CA ILE A 114 -9.85 -15.98 -8.81
C ILE A 114 -9.50 -14.51 -8.62
N ILE A 115 -9.02 -14.20 -7.43
CA ILE A 115 -8.32 -12.97 -7.08
C ILE A 115 -7.03 -13.35 -6.36
N ARG A 116 -5.88 -12.92 -6.89
CA ARG A 116 -4.59 -13.16 -6.20
C ARG A 116 -4.50 -12.42 -4.87
N GLY A 117 -5.16 -11.26 -4.73
CA GLY A 117 -5.26 -10.54 -3.46
C GLY A 117 -6.28 -9.39 -3.50
N GLY A 118 -6.76 -8.99 -2.31
CA GLY A 118 -7.57 -7.77 -2.11
C GLY A 118 -6.69 -6.58 -1.74
N ARG A 119 -7.15 -5.34 -2.02
CA ARG A 119 -6.39 -4.11 -1.74
C ARG A 119 -7.15 -3.29 -0.72
N GLU A 120 -6.54 -3.18 0.44
CA GLU A 120 -6.94 -2.28 1.52
C GLU A 120 -6.44 -0.88 1.18
N MET A 121 -7.29 0.14 1.33
CA MET A 121 -6.96 1.50 0.91
C MET A 121 -7.22 2.50 2.04
N ASN A 122 -6.66 3.69 1.91
CA ASN A 122 -6.85 4.79 2.84
C ASN A 122 -7.25 6.07 2.07
N TRP A 123 -7.95 6.99 2.72
CA TRP A 123 -8.31 8.29 2.13
C TRP A 123 -7.08 9.14 1.81
N ASN A 124 -5.95 8.95 2.51
CA ASN A 124 -4.72 9.71 2.30
C ASN A 124 -3.82 9.15 1.17
N TYR A 125 -4.40 8.40 0.21
CA TYR A 125 -3.72 7.97 -1.03
C TYR A 125 -3.84 9.08 -2.08
N ASP A 126 -3.13 10.18 -1.84
CA ASP A 126 -3.35 11.45 -2.52
C ASP A 126 -3.02 11.41 -4.01
N THR A 127 -2.02 10.63 -4.43
CA THR A 127 -1.68 10.48 -5.86
C THR A 127 -2.71 9.61 -6.57
N LEU A 128 -3.21 8.56 -5.91
CA LEU A 128 -4.30 7.75 -6.42
C LEU A 128 -5.55 8.59 -6.66
N TRP A 129 -5.97 9.38 -5.68
CA TRP A 129 -7.16 10.23 -5.82
C TRP A 129 -6.95 11.42 -6.75
N ASP A 130 -5.71 11.92 -6.91
CA ASP A 130 -5.34 12.87 -7.97
C ASP A 130 -5.62 12.31 -9.38
N LEU A 131 -5.44 11.01 -9.58
CA LEU A 131 -5.71 10.36 -10.86
C LEU A 131 -7.20 10.01 -11.00
N PHE A 132 -7.76 9.25 -10.06
CA PHE A 132 -9.10 8.66 -10.21
C PHE A 132 -10.27 9.63 -10.07
N GLN A 133 -10.05 10.87 -9.63
CA GLN A 133 -11.06 11.92 -9.72
C GLN A 133 -11.30 12.41 -11.15
N ASP A 134 -10.39 12.09 -12.08
CA ASP A 134 -10.47 12.47 -13.50
C ASP A 134 -10.75 11.24 -14.41
N VAL A 135 -10.97 10.06 -13.82
CA VAL A 135 -11.35 8.83 -14.53
C VAL A 135 -12.87 8.65 -14.43
N PRO A 136 -13.61 8.48 -15.55
CA PRO A 136 -15.06 8.31 -15.51
C PRO A 136 -15.50 7.16 -14.61
N ALA A 137 -16.59 7.37 -13.87
CA ALA A 137 -17.24 6.34 -13.08
C ALA A 137 -17.71 5.16 -13.96
N VAL A 138 -17.89 4.00 -13.33
CA VAL A 138 -18.30 2.77 -14.04
C VAL A 138 -19.82 2.66 -14.07
N GLU A 139 -20.45 3.00 -12.95
CA GLU A 139 -21.88 2.78 -12.73
C GLU A 139 -22.68 4.08 -12.60
N LEU A 140 -22.00 5.21 -12.44
CA LEU A 140 -22.64 6.52 -12.34
C LEU A 140 -22.74 7.20 -13.72
N PRO A 141 -23.69 8.14 -13.91
CA PRO A 141 -23.83 8.88 -15.15
C PRO A 141 -22.58 9.68 -15.56
N GLU A 142 -22.54 10.14 -16.81
CA GLU A 142 -21.50 11.04 -17.29
C GLU A 142 -21.31 12.27 -16.38
N GLY A 143 -20.05 12.63 -16.13
CA GLY A 143 -19.67 13.73 -15.25
C GLY A 143 -19.26 13.29 -13.83
N TYR A 144 -19.56 12.04 -13.45
CA TYR A 144 -19.05 11.41 -12.22
C TYR A 144 -17.75 10.64 -12.50
N SER A 145 -16.91 10.54 -11.47
CA SER A 145 -15.61 9.86 -11.51
C SER A 145 -15.58 8.57 -10.68
N VAL A 146 -14.56 7.74 -10.88
CA VAL A 146 -14.28 6.58 -10.02
C VAL A 146 -14.16 7.00 -8.56
N LEU A 147 -13.56 8.16 -8.26
CA LEU A 147 -13.53 8.70 -6.89
C LEU A 147 -14.94 8.97 -6.35
N ASP A 148 -15.86 9.50 -7.16
CA ASP A 148 -17.22 9.79 -6.71
C ASP A 148 -17.99 8.50 -6.38
N GLU A 149 -17.88 7.49 -7.24
CA GLU A 149 -18.47 6.16 -7.02
C GLU A 149 -17.89 5.48 -5.78
N TYR A 150 -16.56 5.53 -5.64
CA TYR A 150 -15.83 4.99 -4.49
C TYR A 150 -16.26 5.63 -3.18
N ARG A 151 -16.43 6.96 -3.16
CA ARG A 151 -16.90 7.68 -1.98
C ARG A 151 -18.37 7.42 -1.69
N LEU A 152 -19.23 7.35 -2.71
CA LEU A 152 -20.65 7.11 -2.52
C LEU A 152 -20.91 5.82 -1.72
N ILE A 153 -20.18 4.75 -2.03
CA ILE A 153 -20.33 3.49 -1.28
C ILE A 153 -19.68 3.56 0.11
N ASN A 154 -18.46 4.08 0.24
CA ASN A 154 -17.75 4.07 1.53
C ASN A 154 -18.31 5.09 2.54
N ASP A 155 -18.78 6.27 2.09
CA ASP A 155 -19.37 7.29 2.96
C ASP A 155 -20.73 6.82 3.53
N ASN A 156 -21.40 5.85 2.88
CA ASN A 156 -22.70 5.31 3.30
C ASN A 156 -22.62 3.90 3.90
N ASP A 157 -21.46 3.25 3.84
CA ASP A 157 -21.21 1.93 4.41
C ASP A 157 -19.80 1.85 5.00
N ALA A 158 -19.67 2.30 6.25
CA ALA A 158 -18.40 2.29 6.97
C ALA A 158 -17.84 0.86 7.09
N ASN A 159 -16.56 0.70 6.73
CA ASN A 159 -15.86 -0.55 6.93
C ASN A 159 -15.39 -0.66 8.38
N TYR A 160 -15.65 -1.79 9.04
CA TYR A 160 -15.03 -2.18 10.31
C TYR A 160 -15.23 -3.69 10.51
N SER A 161 -14.45 -4.28 11.42
CA SER A 161 -14.45 -5.68 11.78
C SER A 161 -14.87 -5.85 13.24
N GLN A 162 -15.64 -6.90 13.52
CA GLN A 162 -16.01 -7.32 14.86
C GLN A 162 -15.30 -8.62 15.30
N ALA A 163 -14.50 -9.21 14.41
CA ALA A 163 -13.88 -10.53 14.61
C ALA A 163 -12.44 -10.57 14.06
N ARG A 164 -11.70 -9.46 14.18
CA ARG A 164 -10.38 -9.25 13.55
C ARG A 164 -9.36 -10.35 13.84
N LEU A 165 -9.36 -10.87 15.07
CA LEU A 165 -8.47 -11.93 15.54
C LEU A 165 -9.30 -13.06 16.15
N ILE A 166 -9.00 -14.30 15.78
CA ILE A 166 -9.65 -15.52 16.29
C ILE A 166 -8.57 -16.52 16.73
N ASN A 167 -8.85 -17.28 17.79
CA ASN A 167 -8.05 -18.44 18.19
C ASN A 167 -8.93 -19.62 18.63
N LYS A 168 -8.30 -20.74 19.01
CA LYS A 168 -8.91 -21.92 19.63
C LYS A 168 -10.21 -22.38 18.95
N CYS A 169 -10.17 -22.49 17.63
CA CYS A 169 -11.30 -22.95 16.82
C CYS A 169 -12.56 -22.07 16.92
N GLY A 170 -12.41 -20.74 17.02
CA GLY A 170 -13.51 -19.79 16.86
C GLY A 170 -13.72 -18.77 17.99
N GLU A 171 -12.86 -18.73 19.00
CA GLU A 171 -12.87 -17.71 20.07
C GLU A 171 -12.34 -16.38 19.53
N ILE A 172 -13.17 -15.32 19.55
CA ILE A 172 -12.77 -13.98 19.11
C ILE A 172 -11.93 -13.31 20.20
N LEU A 173 -10.77 -12.78 19.82
CA LEU A 173 -9.88 -12.05 20.72
C LEU A 173 -10.20 -10.55 20.73
N ASP A 174 -9.91 -9.88 21.85
CA ASP A 174 -9.97 -8.43 21.94
C ASP A 174 -8.80 -7.80 21.18
N ALA A 175 -9.07 -7.36 19.95
CA ALA A 175 -8.10 -6.71 19.08
C ALA A 175 -7.83 -5.23 19.44
N SER A 176 -8.58 -4.65 20.39
CA SER A 176 -8.31 -3.30 20.91
C SER A 176 -7.14 -3.27 21.90
N ASP A 177 -6.80 -4.41 22.49
CA ASP A 177 -5.58 -4.57 23.27
C ASP A 177 -4.43 -5.03 22.37
N PHE A 178 -3.48 -4.14 22.13
CA PHE A 178 -2.27 -4.41 21.35
C PHE A 178 -1.29 -5.35 22.04
N GLY A 179 -1.44 -5.60 23.34
CA GLY A 179 -0.59 -6.54 24.08
C GLY A 179 0.87 -6.10 24.20
N LEU A 180 1.15 -4.81 24.04
CA LEU A 180 2.50 -4.25 24.15
C LEU A 180 2.83 -3.84 25.59
N ASN A 181 3.94 -4.34 26.12
CA ASN A 181 4.51 -3.83 27.35
C ASN A 181 5.31 -2.54 27.12
N LYS A 182 5.71 -1.86 28.20
CA LYS A 182 6.45 -0.59 28.13
C LYS A 182 7.75 -0.69 27.31
N SER A 183 8.50 -1.79 27.42
CA SER A 183 9.74 -1.97 26.65
C SER A 183 9.46 -2.05 25.15
N GLN A 184 8.42 -2.78 24.77
CA GLN A 184 8.03 -2.99 23.37
C GLN A 184 7.44 -1.72 22.73
N GLN A 185 6.69 -0.92 23.50
CA GLN A 185 6.28 0.43 23.07
C GLN A 185 7.51 1.30 22.76
N TRP A 186 8.56 1.22 23.59
CA TRP A 186 9.82 1.92 23.34
C TRP A 186 10.62 1.37 22.15
N GLU A 187 10.51 0.07 21.81
CA GLU A 187 11.09 -0.48 20.56
C GLU A 187 10.49 0.23 19.34
N LEU A 188 9.16 0.38 19.27
CA LEU A 188 8.49 1.11 18.19
C LEU A 188 8.89 2.60 18.14
N ILE A 189 8.88 3.28 19.29
CA ILE A 189 9.25 4.71 19.36
C ILE A 189 10.70 4.91 18.90
N ARG A 190 11.63 4.05 19.34
CA ARG A 190 13.03 4.13 18.90
C ARG A 190 13.17 3.89 17.41
N LEU A 191 12.43 2.95 16.83
CA LEU A 191 12.42 2.73 15.38
C LEU A 191 11.94 3.97 14.62
N MET A 192 10.84 4.60 15.07
CA MET A 192 10.34 5.85 14.48
C MET A 192 11.34 7.01 14.58
N LEU A 193 12.17 7.05 15.62
CA LEU A 193 13.20 8.09 15.80
C LEU A 193 14.51 7.82 15.05
N LYS A 194 14.78 6.59 14.61
CA LYS A 194 15.98 6.25 13.83
C LYS A 194 16.02 6.97 12.49
N ARG A 195 17.22 7.22 11.98
CA ARG A 195 17.41 7.69 10.61
C ARG A 195 17.22 6.54 9.61
N LYS A 196 16.72 6.83 8.41
CA LYS A 196 16.48 5.79 7.38
C LYS A 196 17.79 5.10 6.98
N GLU A 197 18.87 5.89 6.91
CA GLU A 197 20.20 5.46 6.45
C GLU A 197 20.93 4.55 7.47
N GLU A 198 20.32 4.27 8.63
CA GLU A 198 20.88 3.38 9.67
C GLU A 198 20.22 1.98 9.68
N LEU A 199 19.34 1.71 8.71
CA LEU A 199 18.51 0.49 8.68
C LEU A 199 18.81 -0.44 7.51
N ASP A 200 19.93 -0.19 6.81
CA ASP A 200 20.38 -1.03 5.70
C ASP A 200 20.51 -2.49 6.14
N ASP A 201 19.88 -3.37 5.36
CA ASP A 201 19.91 -4.83 5.51
C ASP A 201 19.43 -5.42 6.84
N LEU A 202 18.81 -4.62 7.72
CA LEU A 202 18.21 -5.12 8.95
C LEU A 202 16.82 -5.73 8.71
N SER A 203 16.59 -6.91 9.28
CA SER A 203 15.26 -7.52 9.32
C SER A 203 14.47 -7.11 10.57
N ILE A 204 13.17 -7.38 10.57
CA ILE A 204 12.28 -7.13 11.71
C ILE A 204 12.72 -7.98 12.93
N GLU A 205 13.08 -9.25 12.72
CA GLU A 205 13.53 -10.16 13.80
C GLU A 205 14.93 -9.86 14.33
N ASP A 206 15.77 -9.13 13.59
CA ASP A 206 17.05 -8.65 14.10
C ASP A 206 16.87 -7.54 15.16
N TYR A 207 15.72 -6.87 15.18
CA TYR A 207 15.49 -5.67 16.00
C TYR A 207 14.46 -5.86 17.11
N PHE A 208 13.31 -6.44 16.80
CA PHE A 208 12.22 -6.57 17.76
C PHE A 208 12.37 -7.81 18.64
N SER A 209 11.95 -7.68 19.89
CA SER A 209 11.97 -8.80 20.83
C SER A 209 10.98 -9.91 20.44
N GLU A 210 11.23 -11.16 20.85
CA GLU A 210 10.29 -12.28 20.64
C GLU A 210 8.90 -11.95 21.19
N GLY A 211 8.82 -11.32 22.37
CA GLY A 211 7.54 -10.91 22.94
C GLY A 211 6.81 -9.87 22.08
N PHE A 212 7.52 -9.00 21.34
CA PHE A 212 6.87 -8.09 20.40
C PHE A 212 6.28 -8.87 19.23
N LEU A 213 7.02 -9.83 18.70
CA LEU A 213 6.60 -10.68 17.58
C LEU A 213 5.42 -11.63 17.94
N GLN A 214 5.09 -11.75 19.22
CA GLN A 214 3.92 -12.49 19.72
C GLN A 214 2.79 -11.57 20.20
N SER A 215 2.93 -10.24 20.07
CA SER A 215 1.91 -9.28 20.49
C SER A 215 0.75 -9.22 19.49
N ASN A 216 -0.44 -8.85 19.97
CA ASN A 216 -1.59 -8.57 19.11
C ASN A 216 -1.26 -7.48 18.09
N PHE A 217 -0.50 -6.44 18.48
CA PHE A 217 -0.02 -5.42 17.55
C PHE A 217 0.69 -6.03 16.34
N TRP A 218 1.64 -6.94 16.56
CA TRP A 218 2.37 -7.56 15.45
C TRP A 218 1.47 -8.46 14.62
N PHE A 219 0.57 -9.24 15.22
CA PHE A 219 -0.42 -10.01 14.46
C PHE A 219 -1.28 -9.12 13.57
N LEU A 220 -1.80 -8.01 14.09
CA LEU A 220 -2.60 -7.05 13.34
C LEU A 220 -1.81 -6.44 12.18
N PHE A 221 -0.62 -5.90 12.48
CA PHE A 221 0.24 -5.23 11.52
C PHE A 221 0.70 -6.17 10.40
N ARG A 222 1.23 -7.33 10.79
CA ARG A 222 1.86 -8.25 9.84
C ARG A 222 0.87 -8.92 8.91
N THR A 223 -0.38 -9.11 9.35
CA THR A 223 -1.39 -9.74 8.50
C THR A 223 -2.10 -8.73 7.62
N MET A 224 -2.35 -7.51 8.11
CA MET A 224 -2.90 -6.42 7.30
C MET A 224 -1.95 -6.07 6.13
N PHE A 225 -0.65 -6.04 6.40
CA PHE A 225 0.36 -5.62 5.42
C PHE A 225 1.20 -6.76 4.84
N ALA A 226 0.91 -8.02 5.19
CA ALA A 226 1.64 -9.22 4.75
C ALA A 226 3.17 -9.23 5.05
N PHE A 227 3.58 -8.69 6.20
CA PHE A 227 4.98 -8.75 6.65
C PHE A 227 5.35 -10.11 7.27
N LYS A 228 6.51 -10.62 6.89
CA LYS A 228 7.21 -11.72 7.56
C LYS A 228 8.30 -11.17 8.47
N ASN A 229 8.69 -11.94 9.46
CA ASN A 229 9.71 -11.54 10.43
C ASN A 229 11.09 -11.29 9.78
N CYS A 230 11.39 -11.95 8.65
CA CYS A 230 12.63 -11.77 7.90
C CYS A 230 12.63 -10.55 6.95
N HIS A 231 11.54 -9.79 6.87
CA HIS A 231 11.42 -8.62 5.98
C HIS A 231 12.10 -7.37 6.54
N SER A 232 12.23 -6.36 5.69
CA SER A 232 12.90 -5.09 5.95
C SER A 232 12.33 -4.34 7.16
N LEU A 233 13.22 -4.01 8.09
CA LEU A 233 12.93 -3.11 9.21
C LEU A 233 12.71 -1.66 8.73
N LEU A 234 13.42 -1.23 7.68
CA LEU A 234 13.22 0.08 7.05
C LEU A 234 11.78 0.21 6.53
N GLU A 235 11.25 -0.80 5.85
CA GLU A 235 9.86 -0.78 5.40
C GLU A 235 8.87 -0.71 6.56
N THR A 236 9.10 -1.50 7.62
CA THR A 236 8.27 -1.42 8.84
C THR A 236 8.26 0.00 9.42
N LYS A 237 9.42 0.67 9.47
CA LYS A 237 9.53 2.08 9.87
C LYS A 237 8.70 2.99 8.97
N LEU A 238 8.82 2.87 7.65
CA LEU A 238 8.10 3.73 6.70
C LEU A 238 6.58 3.58 6.88
N TYR A 239 6.07 2.37 7.07
CA TYR A 239 4.65 2.12 7.38
C TYR A 239 4.20 2.78 8.69
N LEU A 240 5.01 2.74 9.74
CA LEU A 240 4.71 3.43 11.00
C LEU A 240 4.62 4.95 10.82
N HIS A 241 5.48 5.56 10.00
CA HIS A 241 5.38 6.97 9.66
C HIS A 241 4.16 7.26 8.77
N ARG A 242 3.88 6.40 7.78
CA ARG A 242 2.83 6.59 6.79
C ARG A 242 1.41 6.49 7.37
N PHE A 243 1.23 5.65 8.39
CA PHE A 243 -0.06 5.30 8.97
C PHE A 243 -0.15 5.59 10.47
N LEU A 244 0.66 6.52 10.99
CA LEU A 244 0.61 6.91 12.40
C LEU A 244 -0.79 7.40 12.81
N ASP A 245 -1.47 8.12 11.91
CA ASP A 245 -2.83 8.60 12.09
C ASP A 245 -3.90 7.51 11.99
N SER A 246 -3.52 6.31 11.59
CA SER A 246 -4.45 5.20 11.33
C SER A 246 -4.32 4.07 12.37
N ILE A 247 -3.32 4.15 13.24
CA ILE A 247 -2.93 3.06 14.13
C ILE A 247 -4.04 2.66 15.12
N ASP A 248 -4.89 3.59 15.54
CA ASP A 248 -6.04 3.32 16.41
C ASP A 248 -7.14 2.48 15.75
N GLY A 249 -7.20 2.47 14.41
CA GLY A 249 -8.14 1.66 13.63
C GLY A 249 -7.58 0.28 13.22
N PHE A 250 -6.40 -0.13 13.69
CA PHE A 250 -5.83 -1.43 13.29
C PHE A 250 -6.56 -2.62 13.93
N GLY A 251 -7.08 -2.44 15.14
CA GLY A 251 -7.80 -3.50 15.87
C GLY A 251 -9.15 -3.84 15.27
N ASP A 252 -9.80 -2.89 14.59
CA ASP A 252 -11.15 -3.04 14.04
C ASP A 252 -11.25 -2.71 12.54
N MET A 253 -10.14 -2.43 11.85
CA MET A 253 -10.11 -2.06 10.43
C MET A 253 -10.95 -0.82 10.06
N SER A 254 -11.35 0.00 11.04
CA SER A 254 -12.20 1.19 10.80
C SER A 254 -11.53 2.26 9.96
N VAL A 255 -10.20 2.17 9.80
CA VAL A 255 -9.39 3.07 8.99
C VAL A 255 -9.34 2.69 7.51
N LEU A 256 -9.78 1.49 7.16
CA LEU A 256 -9.69 0.99 5.79
C LEU A 256 -10.92 1.40 4.97
N LEU A 257 -10.67 1.65 3.70
CA LEU A 257 -11.68 1.85 2.68
C LEU A 257 -11.51 0.76 1.62
N PHE A 258 -12.62 0.36 0.99
CA PHE A 258 -12.61 -0.68 -0.04
C PHE A 258 -13.37 -0.24 -1.29
N PRO A 259 -12.89 -0.63 -2.49
CA PRO A 259 -13.67 -0.51 -3.72
C PRO A 259 -14.95 -1.34 -3.64
N LYS A 260 -15.93 -1.03 -4.50
CA LYS A 260 -17.16 -1.82 -4.61
C LYS A 260 -16.87 -3.24 -5.08
N TYR A 261 -16.07 -3.38 -6.13
CA TYR A 261 -15.70 -4.64 -6.75
C TYR A 261 -14.21 -4.97 -6.52
N ASN A 262 -13.75 -6.06 -7.13
CA ASN A 262 -12.33 -6.31 -7.33
C ASN A 262 -11.63 -5.08 -7.99
N GLN A 263 -10.31 -4.99 -7.84
CA GLN A 263 -9.57 -3.82 -8.32
C GLN A 263 -9.46 -3.76 -9.85
N TYR A 264 -9.61 -4.89 -10.55
CA TYR A 264 -9.62 -4.89 -12.00
C TYR A 264 -10.83 -4.10 -12.52
N ASP A 265 -12.03 -4.49 -12.11
CA ASP A 265 -13.27 -3.85 -12.54
C ASP A 265 -13.43 -2.42 -12.00
N THR A 266 -12.94 -2.14 -10.78
CA THR A 266 -13.10 -0.81 -10.17
C THR A 266 -12.08 0.21 -10.69
N PHE A 267 -10.83 -0.19 -10.95
CA PHE A 267 -9.74 0.75 -11.21
C PHE A 267 -9.02 0.53 -12.54
N ILE A 268 -8.63 -0.70 -12.85
CA ILE A 268 -7.86 -1.00 -14.06
C ILE A 268 -8.70 -0.78 -15.30
N LYS A 269 -9.85 -1.44 -15.38
CA LYS A 269 -10.71 -1.44 -16.54
C LYS A 269 -11.22 -0.04 -16.90
N PRO A 270 -11.68 0.81 -15.95
CA PRO A 270 -12.11 2.17 -16.28
C PRO A 270 -10.97 3.07 -16.78
N LEU A 271 -9.79 2.96 -16.16
CA LEU A 271 -8.60 3.71 -16.61
C LEU A 271 -8.12 3.24 -17.98
N ALA A 272 -8.05 1.92 -18.21
CA ALA A 272 -7.66 1.36 -19.50
C ALA A 272 -8.66 1.73 -20.61
N ASN A 273 -9.98 1.69 -20.33
CA ASN A 273 -11.01 2.16 -21.25
C ASN A 273 -10.81 3.64 -21.61
N LEU A 274 -10.63 4.52 -20.62
CA LEU A 274 -10.36 5.94 -20.85
C LEU A 274 -9.13 6.15 -21.75
N LEU A 275 -8.06 5.38 -21.54
CA LEU A 275 -6.84 5.49 -22.35
C LEU A 275 -7.06 4.97 -23.78
N ARG A 276 -7.75 3.85 -23.95
CA ARG A 276 -8.11 3.30 -25.27
C ARG A 276 -9.02 4.27 -26.05
N ASP A 277 -10.03 4.84 -25.39
CA ASP A 277 -10.95 5.81 -26.00
C ASP A 277 -10.25 7.10 -26.45
N LYS A 278 -9.14 7.47 -25.78
CA LYS A 278 -8.28 8.58 -26.20
C LYS A 278 -7.34 8.24 -27.36
N GLY A 279 -7.11 6.96 -27.64
CA GLY A 279 -6.24 6.49 -28.74
C GLY A 279 -4.90 5.89 -28.30
N VAL A 280 -4.70 5.56 -27.01
CA VAL A 280 -3.49 4.84 -26.56
C VAL A 280 -3.47 3.43 -27.17
N THR A 281 -2.30 3.02 -27.67
CA THR A 281 -2.11 1.67 -28.24
C THR A 281 -1.74 0.67 -27.15
N PHE A 282 -2.42 -0.47 -27.12
CA PHE A 282 -2.10 -1.61 -26.24
C PHE A 282 -1.58 -2.78 -27.08
N GLN A 283 -0.41 -3.30 -26.75
CA GLN A 283 0.22 -4.42 -27.41
C GLN A 283 0.48 -5.54 -26.39
N PHE A 284 -0.44 -6.50 -26.34
CA PHE A 284 -0.39 -7.68 -25.48
C PHE A 284 0.59 -8.74 -25.98
N ALA A 285 0.81 -9.79 -25.17
CA ALA A 285 1.74 -10.88 -25.44
C ALA A 285 3.14 -10.39 -25.81
N SER A 286 3.61 -9.32 -25.15
CA SER A 286 4.83 -8.57 -25.47
C SER A 286 5.74 -8.47 -24.25
N ARG A 287 6.61 -9.47 -24.06
CA ARG A 287 7.60 -9.49 -22.98
C ARG A 287 8.85 -8.71 -23.38
N VAL A 288 9.24 -7.72 -22.60
CA VAL A 288 10.48 -6.96 -22.83
C VAL A 288 11.59 -7.52 -21.95
N ASN A 289 12.73 -7.84 -22.56
CA ASN A 289 13.85 -8.51 -21.89
C ASN A 289 15.06 -7.59 -21.64
N ASP A 290 15.26 -6.56 -22.47
CA ASP A 290 16.40 -5.65 -22.34
C ASP A 290 16.16 -4.32 -23.06
N LEU A 291 16.95 -3.30 -22.70
CA LEU A 291 17.02 -1.99 -23.34
C LEU A 291 18.44 -1.72 -23.86
N ASP A 292 18.54 -1.21 -25.09
CA ASP A 292 19.79 -0.62 -25.58
C ASP A 292 19.94 0.78 -25.00
N ILE A 293 21.06 1.03 -24.31
CA ILE A 293 21.34 2.32 -23.68
C ILE A 293 22.67 2.84 -24.20
N THR A 294 22.63 4.03 -24.81
CA THR A 294 23.84 4.76 -25.19
C THR A 294 24.30 5.62 -24.01
N PHE A 295 25.57 5.48 -23.65
CA PHE A 295 26.24 6.26 -22.62
C PHE A 295 27.11 7.33 -23.27
N THR A 296 26.80 8.61 -23.05
CA THR A 296 27.56 9.74 -23.60
C THR A 296 27.89 10.73 -22.49
N GLY A 297 29.13 10.70 -22.00
CA GLY A 297 29.52 11.39 -20.78
C GLY A 297 28.66 10.88 -19.60
N ASN A 298 27.97 11.78 -18.91
CA ASN A 298 27.09 11.43 -17.79
C ASN A 298 25.66 11.06 -18.23
N LYS A 299 25.33 11.21 -19.52
CA LYS A 299 23.98 10.97 -20.04
C LYS A 299 23.78 9.51 -20.44
N LYS A 300 22.59 8.99 -20.17
CA LYS A 300 22.12 7.63 -20.50
C LYS A 300 20.83 7.78 -21.29
N THR A 301 20.83 7.37 -22.55
CA THR A 301 19.67 7.49 -23.44
C THR A 301 19.33 6.11 -23.99
N VAL A 302 18.08 5.67 -23.81
CA VAL A 302 17.57 4.45 -24.43
C VAL A 302 17.41 4.67 -25.93
N THR A 303 17.91 3.74 -26.72
CA THR A 303 17.88 3.78 -28.20
C THR A 303 17.14 2.59 -28.81
N GLY A 304 16.82 1.57 -28.03
CA GLY A 304 16.14 0.37 -28.51
C GLY A 304 15.54 -0.47 -27.40
N ILE A 305 14.48 -1.21 -27.71
CA ILE A 305 13.78 -2.14 -26.82
C ILE A 305 13.84 -3.54 -27.44
N HIS A 306 14.36 -4.51 -26.68
CA HIS A 306 14.38 -5.92 -27.07
C HIS A 306 13.18 -6.64 -26.46
N ALA A 307 12.25 -7.05 -27.31
CA ALA A 307 11.00 -7.68 -26.90
C ALA A 307 10.76 -9.02 -27.59
N THR A 308 9.96 -9.88 -26.97
CA THR A 308 9.36 -11.06 -27.59
C THR A 308 7.87 -10.79 -27.71
N VAL A 309 7.40 -10.58 -28.93
CA VAL A 309 6.01 -10.21 -29.24
C VAL A 309 5.34 -11.39 -29.92
N LYS A 310 4.32 -11.96 -29.28
CA LYS A 310 3.59 -13.15 -29.76
C LYS A 310 4.55 -14.29 -30.14
N GLY A 311 5.57 -14.51 -29.31
CA GLY A 311 6.60 -15.53 -29.49
C GLY A 311 7.70 -15.19 -30.50
N ALA A 312 7.67 -14.03 -31.17
CA ALA A 312 8.70 -13.60 -32.10
C ALA A 312 9.60 -12.52 -31.49
N ALA A 313 10.92 -12.69 -31.62
CA ALA A 313 11.88 -11.66 -31.21
C ALA A 313 11.70 -10.40 -32.08
N GLN A 314 11.63 -9.24 -31.42
CA GLN A 314 11.50 -7.93 -32.04
C GLN A 314 12.47 -6.94 -31.41
N HIS A 315 12.95 -6.02 -32.24
CA HIS A 315 13.72 -4.87 -31.82
C HIS A 315 12.97 -3.60 -32.22
N ILE A 316 12.61 -2.78 -31.24
CA ILE A 316 11.89 -1.53 -31.44
C ILE A 316 12.89 -0.40 -31.26
N ASN A 317 13.15 0.37 -32.33
CA ASN A 317 14.02 1.55 -32.26
C ASN A 317 13.34 2.66 -31.46
N VAL A 318 14.10 3.32 -30.58
CA VAL A 318 13.64 4.45 -29.76
C VAL A 318 14.40 5.70 -30.19
N ALA A 319 13.69 6.76 -30.61
CA ALA A 319 14.34 8.00 -30.97
C ALA A 319 14.90 8.71 -29.72
N PRO A 320 15.94 9.56 -29.84
CA PRO A 320 16.56 10.20 -28.68
C PRO A 320 15.62 11.04 -27.81
N ASP A 321 14.55 11.58 -28.40
CA ASP A 321 13.54 12.40 -27.71
C ASP A 321 12.29 11.60 -27.27
N ASP A 322 12.16 10.34 -27.69
CA ASP A 322 11.09 9.44 -27.26
C ASP A 322 11.34 8.97 -25.83
N LEU A 323 10.26 8.70 -25.10
CA LEU A 323 10.30 8.29 -23.70
C LEU A 323 10.09 6.78 -23.55
N VAL A 324 10.75 6.17 -22.57
CA VAL A 324 10.55 4.79 -22.15
C VAL A 324 10.22 4.76 -20.67
N PHE A 325 9.12 4.11 -20.30
CA PHE A 325 8.75 3.83 -18.92
C PHE A 325 8.78 2.34 -18.68
N ALA A 326 9.48 1.87 -17.65
CA ALA A 326 9.68 0.45 -17.41
C ALA A 326 9.28 0.02 -16.00
N LEU A 327 8.35 -0.94 -15.91
CA LEU A 327 8.10 -1.69 -14.69
C LEU A 327 9.28 -2.67 -14.47
N THR A 328 10.06 -2.46 -13.40
CA THR A 328 11.31 -3.21 -13.18
C THR A 328 11.13 -4.56 -12.48
N GLY A 329 9.94 -4.88 -11.98
CA GLY A 329 9.67 -6.18 -11.38
C GLY A 329 8.21 -6.33 -11.04
N SER A 330 7.74 -7.58 -10.98
CA SER A 330 6.36 -7.90 -10.62
C SER A 330 6.32 -8.86 -9.44
N MET A 331 5.50 -8.51 -8.45
CA MET A 331 5.21 -9.36 -7.30
C MET A 331 4.36 -10.58 -7.66
N THR A 332 3.68 -10.55 -8.82
CA THR A 332 2.80 -11.65 -9.28
C THR A 332 3.41 -12.47 -10.42
N GLU A 333 4.68 -12.23 -10.74
CA GLU A 333 5.44 -13.01 -11.70
C GLU A 333 5.49 -14.49 -11.30
N HIS A 334 5.45 -15.40 -12.28
CA HIS A 334 5.46 -16.85 -12.07
C HIS A 334 4.41 -17.38 -11.08
N THR A 335 3.24 -16.74 -10.96
CA THR A 335 2.14 -17.29 -10.16
C THR A 335 1.76 -18.69 -10.66
N ALA A 336 1.76 -19.67 -9.76
CA ALA A 336 1.26 -21.00 -10.02
C ALA A 336 -0.16 -21.16 -9.48
N TYR A 337 -1.05 -21.75 -10.27
CA TYR A 337 -2.45 -21.95 -9.88
C TYR A 337 -2.73 -23.42 -9.56
N GLY A 338 -3.57 -23.63 -8.55
CA GLY A 338 -4.19 -24.91 -8.20
C GLY A 338 -5.70 -24.76 -8.10
N ASP A 339 -6.37 -25.85 -7.78
CA ASP A 339 -7.84 -25.92 -7.64
C ASP A 339 -8.24 -26.89 -6.51
N MET A 340 -9.51 -27.29 -6.48
CA MET A 340 -10.04 -28.22 -5.48
C MET A 340 -9.19 -29.48 -5.30
N HIS A 341 -8.65 -30.05 -6.38
CA HIS A 341 -8.00 -31.36 -6.36
C HIS A 341 -6.54 -31.33 -6.88
N SER A 342 -6.04 -30.18 -7.30
CA SER A 342 -4.67 -30.01 -7.77
C SER A 342 -3.87 -29.03 -6.90
N VAL A 343 -2.59 -29.35 -6.71
CA VAL A 343 -1.63 -28.51 -5.99
C VAL A 343 -0.94 -27.59 -7.00
N PRO A 344 -0.73 -26.29 -6.69
CA PRO A 344 0.01 -25.38 -7.58
C PRO A 344 1.45 -25.84 -7.79
N LYS A 345 1.96 -25.73 -9.03
CA LYS A 345 3.33 -26.09 -9.39
C LYS A 345 4.08 -24.87 -9.89
N LEU A 346 5.06 -24.40 -9.11
CA LEU A 346 5.94 -23.31 -9.51
C LEU A 346 6.73 -23.70 -10.77
N ASN A 347 6.90 -22.73 -11.66
CA ASN A 347 7.71 -22.85 -12.87
C ASN A 347 8.92 -21.90 -12.84
N CYS A 348 9.52 -21.76 -11.66
CA CYS A 348 10.71 -20.96 -11.42
C CYS A 348 11.61 -21.67 -10.39
N GLU A 349 12.90 -21.37 -10.43
CA GLU A 349 13.86 -21.90 -9.46
C GLU A 349 13.88 -21.05 -8.18
N LYS A 350 14.44 -21.60 -7.11
CA LYS A 350 14.44 -20.94 -5.78
C LYS A 350 15.16 -19.58 -5.76
N HIS A 351 16.21 -19.43 -6.56
CA HIS A 351 17.11 -18.28 -6.55
C HIS A 351 17.25 -17.61 -7.93
N ASP A 352 16.58 -18.13 -8.96
CA ASP A 352 16.59 -17.55 -10.30
C ASP A 352 15.18 -17.60 -10.91
N PRO A 353 14.63 -16.45 -11.34
CA PRO A 353 13.34 -16.42 -12.02
C PRO A 353 13.35 -17.09 -13.40
N GLY A 354 14.51 -17.38 -13.99
CA GLY A 354 14.61 -18.09 -15.27
C GLY A 354 14.57 -17.16 -16.50
N GLU A 355 14.77 -17.73 -17.69
CA GLU A 355 14.97 -16.98 -18.95
C GLU A 355 13.70 -16.31 -19.49
N ASP A 356 12.53 -16.83 -19.08
CA ASP A 356 11.23 -16.37 -19.55
C ASP A 356 10.52 -15.40 -18.59
N SER A 357 11.26 -14.81 -17.66
CA SER A 357 10.70 -13.95 -16.62
C SER A 357 10.77 -12.45 -16.93
N GLY A 358 9.75 -11.69 -16.53
CA GLY A 358 9.77 -10.22 -16.54
C GLY A 358 10.87 -9.61 -15.67
N TRP A 359 11.42 -10.35 -14.70
CA TRP A 359 12.60 -9.94 -13.92
C TRP A 359 13.86 -9.74 -14.77
N ASN A 360 13.92 -10.35 -15.97
CA ASN A 360 15.10 -10.26 -16.83
C ASN A 360 15.37 -8.85 -17.34
N LEU A 361 14.33 -8.04 -17.54
CA LEU A 361 14.50 -6.61 -17.85
C LEU A 361 15.37 -5.92 -16.81
N TRP A 362 15.02 -6.07 -15.53
CA TRP A 362 15.76 -5.40 -14.46
C TRP A 362 17.14 -6.05 -14.20
N LYS A 363 17.25 -7.37 -14.30
CA LYS A 363 18.56 -8.07 -14.29
C LYS A 363 19.50 -7.50 -15.36
N ASN A 364 19.01 -7.26 -16.56
CA ASN A 364 19.82 -6.74 -17.66
C ASN A 364 20.13 -5.25 -17.52
N LEU A 365 19.20 -4.44 -17.00
CA LEU A 365 19.48 -3.05 -16.66
C LEU A 365 20.58 -2.92 -15.59
N ALA A 366 20.49 -3.70 -14.51
CA ALA A 366 21.46 -3.70 -13.40
C ALA A 366 22.90 -4.00 -13.88
N LYS A 367 23.07 -4.86 -14.90
CA LYS A 367 24.38 -5.13 -15.52
C LYS A 367 24.98 -3.92 -16.24
N LYS A 368 24.16 -2.97 -16.70
CA LYS A 368 24.61 -1.79 -17.46
C LYS A 368 25.07 -0.65 -16.56
N SER A 369 24.51 -0.53 -15.35
CA SER A 369 24.91 0.47 -14.36
C SER A 369 24.38 0.11 -12.97
N ALA A 370 25.21 0.32 -11.93
CA ALA A 370 24.78 0.18 -10.54
C ALA A 370 23.64 1.14 -10.15
N LEU A 371 23.44 2.23 -10.90
CA LEU A 371 22.31 3.16 -10.70
C LEU A 371 20.95 2.51 -10.98
N PHE A 372 20.92 1.37 -11.68
CA PHE A 372 19.71 0.60 -11.91
C PHE A 372 19.38 -0.35 -10.75
N GLY A 373 20.17 -0.39 -9.68
CA GLY A 373 19.87 -1.19 -8.48
C GLY A 373 20.31 -2.65 -8.56
N LYS A 374 19.85 -3.45 -7.60
CA LYS A 374 20.24 -4.85 -7.37
C LYS A 374 19.01 -5.76 -7.29
N PRO A 375 18.44 -6.19 -8.43
CA PRO A 375 17.21 -6.98 -8.45
C PRO A 375 17.31 -8.30 -7.66
N GLU A 376 18.50 -8.90 -7.59
CA GLU A 376 18.78 -10.15 -6.88
C GLU A 376 18.49 -10.09 -5.37
N LYS A 377 18.48 -8.88 -4.78
CA LYS A 377 18.08 -8.69 -3.38
C LYS A 377 16.59 -8.98 -3.15
N PHE A 378 15.79 -8.90 -4.21
CA PHE A 378 14.34 -9.02 -4.14
C PHE A 378 13.84 -10.36 -4.70
N TYR A 379 14.29 -10.76 -5.89
CA TYR A 379 13.89 -12.06 -6.48
C TYR A 379 14.69 -13.25 -5.93
N GLY A 380 15.82 -13.00 -5.26
CA GLY A 380 16.84 -14.02 -5.02
C GLY A 380 16.50 -15.07 -3.96
N ASP A 381 15.35 -15.02 -3.28
CA ASP A 381 14.94 -16.03 -2.29
C ASP A 381 13.42 -16.16 -2.22
N ILE A 382 12.85 -17.14 -2.93
CA ILE A 382 11.39 -17.34 -2.95
C ILE A 382 10.84 -17.83 -1.61
N ASP A 383 11.62 -18.54 -0.77
CA ASP A 383 11.13 -19.01 0.53
C ASP A 383 10.74 -17.82 1.43
N LYS A 384 11.48 -16.72 1.29
CA LYS A 384 11.23 -15.47 2.03
C LYS A 384 10.21 -14.56 1.36
N SER A 385 10.07 -14.61 0.04
CA SER A 385 9.17 -13.72 -0.70
C SER A 385 7.81 -14.33 -1.08
N MET A 386 7.61 -15.63 -0.93
CA MET A 386 6.41 -16.35 -1.35
C MET A 386 5.30 -16.42 -0.29
N TRP A 387 4.05 -16.30 -0.72
CA TRP A 387 2.90 -16.81 0.03
C TRP A 387 1.80 -17.26 -0.92
N GLU A 388 0.78 -17.94 -0.39
CA GLU A 388 -0.33 -18.50 -1.17
C GLU A 388 -1.67 -17.90 -0.75
N SER A 389 -2.50 -17.58 -1.74
CA SER A 389 -3.92 -17.30 -1.54
C SER A 389 -4.83 -18.33 -2.17
N ALA A 390 -6.07 -18.34 -1.72
CA ALA A 390 -7.16 -19.10 -2.28
C ALA A 390 -8.42 -18.22 -2.39
N THR A 391 -9.09 -18.30 -3.52
CA THR A 391 -10.41 -17.70 -3.74
C THR A 391 -11.46 -18.77 -3.64
N LEU A 392 -12.41 -18.59 -2.74
CA LEU A 392 -13.53 -19.50 -2.52
C LEU A 392 -14.79 -18.87 -3.14
N THR A 393 -15.40 -19.57 -4.10
CA THR A 393 -16.69 -19.22 -4.68
C THR A 393 -17.75 -20.11 -4.06
N CYS A 394 -18.52 -19.55 -3.14
CA CYS A 394 -19.37 -20.29 -2.21
C CYS A 394 -20.85 -20.15 -2.57
N LYS A 395 -21.56 -21.27 -2.66
CA LYS A 395 -23.02 -21.35 -2.54
C LYS A 395 -23.42 -21.43 -1.05
N PRO A 396 -24.72 -21.28 -0.72
CA PRO A 396 -25.19 -21.44 0.65
C PRO A 396 -24.72 -22.78 1.24
N SER A 397 -24.09 -22.72 2.41
CA SER A 397 -23.48 -23.87 3.08
C SER A 397 -23.18 -23.51 4.54
N PRO A 398 -22.81 -24.50 5.38
CA PRO A 398 -22.39 -24.26 6.75
C PRO A 398 -21.23 -23.27 6.91
N LEU A 399 -20.36 -23.14 5.89
CA LEU A 399 -19.30 -22.14 5.87
C LEU A 399 -19.89 -20.71 5.86
N ILE A 400 -20.93 -20.48 5.07
CA ILE A 400 -21.61 -19.18 5.00
C ILE A 400 -22.41 -18.90 6.28
N ASP A 401 -23.02 -19.92 6.87
CA ASP A 401 -23.71 -19.74 8.15
C ASP A 401 -22.73 -19.41 9.28
N LYS A 402 -21.54 -20.02 9.29
CA LYS A 402 -20.46 -19.60 10.19
C LYS A 402 -20.00 -18.18 9.89
N LEU A 403 -19.80 -17.81 8.62
CA LEU A 403 -19.39 -16.46 8.23
C LEU A 403 -20.35 -15.39 8.77
N LYS A 404 -21.68 -15.61 8.70
CA LYS A 404 -22.68 -14.69 9.27
C LYS A 404 -22.44 -14.38 10.75
N THR A 405 -21.97 -15.36 11.54
CA THR A 405 -21.65 -15.15 12.97
C THR A 405 -20.44 -14.25 13.20
N LEU A 406 -19.57 -14.10 12.19
CA LEU A 406 -18.37 -13.27 12.24
C LEU A 406 -18.54 -11.94 11.49
N SER A 407 -19.67 -11.75 10.79
CA SER A 407 -19.89 -10.63 9.87
C SER A 407 -20.65 -9.48 10.49
N VAL A 408 -20.20 -8.26 10.22
CA VAL A 408 -20.85 -7.02 10.67
C VAL A 408 -22.26 -6.88 10.10
N ASN A 409 -22.40 -7.10 8.79
CA ASN A 409 -23.69 -7.16 8.11
C ASN A 409 -23.89 -8.55 7.50
N ASP A 410 -25.12 -8.86 7.10
CA ASP A 410 -25.40 -10.08 6.35
C ASP A 410 -24.54 -10.15 5.07
N PRO A 411 -23.88 -11.29 4.75
CA PRO A 411 -23.01 -11.43 3.60
C PRO A 411 -23.65 -11.10 2.24
N TYR A 412 -24.97 -11.22 2.11
CA TYR A 412 -25.72 -10.95 0.87
C TYR A 412 -26.28 -9.52 0.78
N SER A 413 -25.96 -8.66 1.75
CA SER A 413 -26.61 -7.34 1.88
C SER A 413 -26.08 -6.24 0.95
N GLY A 414 -24.99 -6.45 0.22
CA GLY A 414 -24.29 -5.37 -0.50
C GLY A 414 -23.34 -4.53 0.36
N ARG A 415 -23.32 -4.77 1.68
CA ARG A 415 -22.56 -3.99 2.67
C ARG A 415 -21.31 -4.72 3.12
N THR A 416 -20.51 -4.04 3.94
CA THR A 416 -19.32 -4.59 4.58
C THR A 416 -19.66 -5.89 5.33
N VAL A 417 -18.94 -6.97 5.04
CA VAL A 417 -19.18 -8.29 5.63
C VAL A 417 -18.23 -8.54 6.80
N THR A 418 -16.97 -8.96 6.57
CA THR A 418 -16.01 -9.20 7.67
C THR A 418 -15.26 -7.94 8.11
N GLY A 419 -15.30 -6.87 7.32
CA GLY A 419 -14.58 -5.63 7.60
C GLY A 419 -13.12 -5.61 7.17
N GLY A 420 -12.68 -6.61 6.42
CA GLY A 420 -11.28 -6.93 6.20
C GLY A 420 -10.94 -8.33 6.69
N ILE A 421 -9.65 -8.63 6.79
CA ILE A 421 -9.18 -9.97 7.16
C ILE A 421 -9.47 -10.33 8.62
N ILE A 422 -9.92 -11.56 8.82
CA ILE A 422 -9.99 -12.26 10.09
C ILE A 422 -8.77 -13.17 10.16
N THR A 423 -7.93 -13.01 11.18
CA THR A 423 -6.69 -13.77 11.34
C THR A 423 -6.83 -14.83 12.42
N PHE A 424 -6.43 -16.07 12.11
CA PHE A 424 -6.34 -17.16 13.07
C PHE A 424 -4.96 -17.13 13.75
N THR A 425 -4.87 -16.58 14.96
CA THR A 425 -3.57 -16.28 15.61
C THR A 425 -2.80 -17.51 16.03
N ASP A 426 -3.48 -18.64 16.21
CA ASP A 426 -2.90 -19.96 16.55
C ASP A 426 -2.80 -20.92 15.35
N SER A 427 -3.03 -20.41 14.13
CA SER A 427 -2.78 -21.15 12.91
C SER A 427 -1.29 -21.18 12.58
N ASN A 428 -0.76 -22.39 12.35
CA ASN A 428 0.64 -22.59 11.97
C ASN A 428 1.00 -21.93 10.64
N TRP A 429 0.03 -21.85 9.71
CA TRP A 429 0.19 -21.13 8.44
C TRP A 429 0.06 -19.61 8.60
N LEU A 430 -0.34 -19.12 9.77
CA LEU A 430 -0.82 -17.76 10.00
C LEU A 430 -1.90 -17.40 8.97
N LEU A 431 -2.93 -18.24 8.91
CA LEU A 431 -4.04 -18.16 7.97
C LEU A 431 -4.92 -16.94 8.29
N SER A 432 -5.41 -16.26 7.26
CA SER A 432 -6.47 -15.26 7.39
C SER A 432 -7.52 -15.41 6.28
N VAL A 433 -8.74 -14.98 6.56
CA VAL A 433 -9.88 -15.02 5.63
C VAL A 433 -10.61 -13.68 5.62
N THR A 434 -11.12 -13.25 4.46
CA THR A 434 -11.96 -12.06 4.34
C THR A 434 -13.15 -12.33 3.43
N CYS A 435 -14.26 -11.65 3.73
CA CYS A 435 -15.37 -11.44 2.81
C CYS A 435 -15.55 -9.93 2.67
N ASN A 436 -15.25 -9.40 1.48
CA ASN A 436 -15.53 -8.01 1.15
C ASN A 436 -17.03 -7.82 0.87
N ARG A 437 -17.45 -6.59 0.53
CA ARG A 437 -18.80 -6.33 0.02
C ARG A 437 -19.11 -7.26 -1.16
N GLN A 438 -20.32 -7.79 -1.20
CA GLN A 438 -20.79 -8.72 -2.23
C GLN A 438 -21.93 -8.07 -3.01
N PRO A 439 -21.92 -8.09 -4.35
CA PRO A 439 -21.02 -8.87 -5.18
C PRO A 439 -19.60 -8.28 -5.32
N HIS A 440 -18.59 -9.13 -5.37
CA HIS A 440 -17.19 -8.75 -5.61
C HIS A 440 -16.84 -8.66 -7.10
N PHE A 441 -17.62 -9.34 -7.94
CA PHE A 441 -17.58 -9.25 -9.40
C PHE A 441 -18.91 -8.73 -9.94
N PRO A 442 -18.93 -7.87 -10.96
CA PRO A 442 -20.18 -7.33 -11.50
C PRO A 442 -21.19 -8.39 -11.98
N ASP A 443 -20.71 -9.56 -12.42
CA ASP A 443 -21.51 -10.67 -12.96
C ASP A 443 -21.76 -11.80 -11.95
N GLN A 444 -21.40 -11.60 -10.68
CA GLN A 444 -21.57 -12.58 -9.61
C GLN A 444 -23.07 -12.83 -9.32
N PRO A 445 -23.53 -14.10 -9.31
CA PRO A 445 -24.92 -14.42 -8.99
C PRO A 445 -25.31 -14.07 -7.55
N ASP A 446 -26.58 -13.71 -7.34
CA ASP A 446 -27.12 -13.27 -6.05
C ASP A 446 -26.97 -14.30 -4.90
N ASP A 447 -26.95 -15.59 -5.23
CA ASP A 447 -26.81 -16.70 -4.28
C ASP A 447 -25.35 -17.12 -4.05
N THR A 448 -24.39 -16.37 -4.59
CA THR A 448 -22.97 -16.72 -4.58
C THR A 448 -22.18 -15.68 -3.82
N LEU A 449 -21.24 -16.12 -2.98
CA LEU A 449 -20.32 -15.26 -2.24
C LEU A 449 -18.88 -15.59 -2.63
N VAL A 450 -18.04 -14.56 -2.76
CA VAL A 450 -16.60 -14.72 -3.00
C VAL A 450 -15.83 -14.37 -1.73
N LEU A 451 -15.20 -15.39 -1.14
CA LEU A 451 -14.30 -15.26 0.01
C LEU A 451 -12.85 -15.36 -0.47
N TRP A 452 -11.96 -14.72 0.26
CA TRP A 452 -10.53 -14.79 0.01
C TRP A 452 -9.78 -15.24 1.25
N VAL A 453 -8.86 -16.18 1.07
CA VAL A 453 -8.06 -16.79 2.12
C VAL A 453 -6.60 -16.67 1.73
N TYR A 454 -5.71 -16.45 2.70
CA TYR A 454 -4.27 -16.58 2.46
C TYR A 454 -3.54 -17.05 3.71
N GLY A 455 -2.43 -17.75 3.52
CA GLY A 455 -1.49 -18.10 4.59
C GLY A 455 -0.18 -17.36 4.39
N LEU A 456 0.47 -16.92 5.47
CA LEU A 456 1.70 -16.14 5.40
C LEU A 456 2.97 -16.97 5.59
N LEU A 457 2.88 -18.13 6.26
CA LEU A 457 4.01 -19.01 6.58
C LEU A 457 3.97 -20.30 5.75
N MET A 458 4.83 -20.37 4.74
CA MET A 458 4.83 -21.45 3.74
C MET A 458 5.66 -22.68 4.14
N ASP A 459 6.42 -22.59 5.23
CA ASP A 459 7.32 -23.63 5.73
C ASP A 459 6.77 -24.41 6.94
N LYS A 460 5.54 -24.11 7.36
CA LYS A 460 4.89 -24.73 8.52
C LYS A 460 3.86 -25.77 8.12
N GLN A 461 3.80 -26.88 8.83
CA GLN A 461 2.69 -27.83 8.69
C GLN A 461 1.42 -27.24 9.31
N GLY A 462 0.26 -27.52 8.71
CA GLY A 462 -1.02 -27.13 9.27
C GLY A 462 -1.28 -27.74 10.64
N ASN A 463 -2.25 -27.19 11.35
CA ASN A 463 -2.76 -27.69 12.61
C ASN A 463 -3.59 -28.97 12.39
N ARG A 464 -4.37 -29.04 11.31
CA ARG A 464 -5.20 -30.21 10.97
C ARG A 464 -4.60 -31.03 9.83
N ILE A 465 -4.15 -30.37 8.77
CA ILE A 465 -3.47 -30.99 7.63
C ILE A 465 -1.97 -30.99 7.88
N ALA A 466 -1.37 -32.17 8.01
CA ALA A 466 0.07 -32.34 8.27
C ALA A 466 0.95 -32.12 7.02
N LYS A 467 0.68 -31.04 6.27
CA LYS A 467 1.41 -30.59 5.09
C LYS A 467 1.66 -29.09 5.18
N THR A 468 2.63 -28.57 4.44
CA THR A 468 2.72 -27.12 4.24
C THR A 468 1.64 -26.65 3.28
N MET A 469 1.22 -25.39 3.37
CA MET A 469 0.16 -24.85 2.51
C MET A 469 0.46 -25.05 1.00
N PRO A 470 1.69 -24.82 0.48
CA PRO A 470 2.02 -25.08 -0.93
C PRO A 470 1.93 -26.54 -1.38
N GLN A 471 1.80 -27.50 -0.46
CA GLN A 471 1.63 -28.93 -0.74
C GLN A 471 0.16 -29.38 -0.69
N CYS A 472 -0.75 -28.46 -0.37
CA CYS A 472 -2.16 -28.73 -0.19
C CYS A 472 -2.94 -28.50 -1.49
N SER A 473 -3.92 -29.36 -1.74
CA SER A 473 -5.01 -29.07 -2.67
C SER A 473 -6.00 -28.08 -2.06
N GLY A 474 -6.91 -27.53 -2.86
CA GLY A 474 -7.97 -26.64 -2.36
C GLY A 474 -8.85 -27.30 -1.30
N GLU A 475 -9.17 -28.59 -1.44
CA GLU A 475 -9.94 -29.36 -0.45
C GLU A 475 -9.25 -29.38 0.93
N GLU A 476 -7.92 -29.55 0.94
CA GLU A 476 -7.11 -29.56 2.16
C GLU A 476 -7.03 -28.16 2.80
N ILE A 477 -6.95 -27.10 2.00
CA ILE A 477 -7.00 -25.71 2.50
C ILE A 477 -8.38 -25.40 3.13
N ILE A 478 -9.47 -25.85 2.51
CA ILE A 478 -10.83 -25.71 3.07
C ILE A 478 -10.92 -26.49 4.40
N THR A 479 -10.33 -27.69 4.46
CA THR A 479 -10.31 -28.50 5.68
C THR A 479 -9.61 -27.79 6.84
N GLU A 480 -8.43 -27.21 6.59
CA GLU A 480 -7.69 -26.42 7.58
C GLU A 480 -8.48 -25.18 8.04
N LEU A 481 -9.10 -24.47 7.10
CA LEU A 481 -9.96 -23.33 7.40
C LEU A 481 -11.16 -23.74 8.29
N CYS A 482 -11.83 -24.84 7.94
CA CYS A 482 -12.98 -25.35 8.69
C CYS A 482 -12.61 -25.80 10.11
N TYR A 483 -11.40 -26.35 10.29
CA TYR A 483 -10.86 -26.65 11.61
C TYR A 483 -10.75 -25.40 12.48
N HIS A 484 -10.10 -24.34 11.97
CA HIS A 484 -9.96 -23.08 12.71
C HIS A 484 -11.29 -22.34 12.95
N LEU A 485 -12.31 -22.60 12.12
CA LEU A 485 -13.66 -22.09 12.30
C LEU A 485 -14.53 -22.95 13.24
N GLY A 486 -14.08 -24.15 13.63
CA GLY A 486 -14.81 -25.09 14.48
C GLY A 486 -15.95 -25.82 13.77
N ILE A 487 -15.91 -25.94 12.44
CA ILE A 487 -16.99 -26.49 11.60
C ILE A 487 -16.56 -27.68 10.74
N GLU A 488 -15.41 -28.30 11.03
CA GLU A 488 -14.89 -29.46 10.28
C GLU A 488 -15.89 -30.64 10.19
N HIS A 489 -16.76 -30.82 11.20
CA HIS A 489 -17.78 -31.87 11.18
C HIS A 489 -18.85 -31.71 10.08
N GLN A 490 -18.86 -30.58 9.36
CA GLN A 490 -19.76 -30.27 8.23
C GLN A 490 -19.00 -30.17 6.89
N LEU A 491 -17.77 -30.67 6.83
CA LEU A 491 -16.85 -30.49 5.70
C LEU A 491 -17.42 -30.96 4.35
N ASP A 492 -18.07 -32.13 4.30
CA ASP A 492 -18.62 -32.69 3.06
C ASP A 492 -19.63 -31.74 2.38
N GLU A 493 -20.52 -31.12 3.17
CA GLU A 493 -21.49 -30.15 2.66
C GLU A 493 -20.83 -28.85 2.23
N ILE A 494 -19.76 -28.42 2.92
CA ILE A 494 -18.99 -27.24 2.57
C ILE A 494 -18.25 -27.45 1.25
N ILE A 495 -17.57 -28.59 1.07
CA ILE A 495 -16.86 -28.93 -0.17
C ILE A 495 -17.84 -29.01 -1.34
N ALA A 496 -19.00 -29.67 -1.15
CA ALA A 496 -20.00 -29.81 -2.21
C ALA A 496 -20.57 -28.46 -2.72
N ASN A 497 -20.51 -27.41 -1.90
CA ASN A 497 -21.06 -26.09 -2.20
C ASN A 497 -19.99 -25.00 -2.40
N THR A 498 -18.71 -25.36 -2.46
CA THR A 498 -17.61 -24.40 -2.58
C THR A 498 -16.71 -24.78 -3.75
N LYS A 499 -16.45 -23.84 -4.64
CA LYS A 499 -15.34 -23.94 -5.61
C LYS A 499 -14.15 -23.18 -5.06
N ILE A 500 -12.95 -23.67 -5.30
CA ILE A 500 -11.72 -23.05 -4.83
C ILE A 500 -10.67 -23.03 -5.93
N ARG A 501 -9.99 -21.88 -6.04
CA ARG A 501 -8.83 -21.70 -6.90
C ARG A 501 -7.70 -21.10 -6.08
N THR A 502 -6.52 -21.68 -6.14
CA THR A 502 -5.36 -21.24 -5.37
C THR A 502 -4.35 -20.52 -6.27
N ALA A 503 -3.58 -19.62 -5.69
CA ALA A 503 -2.52 -18.86 -6.34
C ALA A 503 -1.29 -18.80 -5.44
N LEU A 504 -0.31 -19.64 -5.74
CA LEU A 504 1.00 -19.64 -5.11
C LEU A 504 1.91 -18.65 -5.84
N MET A 505 2.30 -17.58 -5.17
CA MET A 505 3.01 -16.47 -5.80
C MET A 505 4.43 -16.36 -5.24
N PRO A 506 5.47 -16.71 -6.02
CA PRO A 506 6.83 -16.81 -5.50
C PRO A 506 7.45 -15.47 -5.07
N TYR A 507 7.00 -14.35 -5.65
CA TYR A 507 7.61 -13.02 -5.43
C TYR A 507 6.66 -12.01 -4.76
N ILE A 508 5.56 -12.47 -4.18
CA ILE A 508 4.47 -11.60 -3.72
C ILE A 508 4.87 -10.64 -2.58
N THR A 509 5.92 -10.98 -1.83
CA THR A 509 6.54 -10.11 -0.81
C THR A 509 7.99 -9.77 -1.13
N ALA A 510 8.42 -9.94 -2.38
CA ALA A 510 9.78 -9.62 -2.81
C ALA A 510 10.15 -8.15 -2.52
N GLN A 511 9.19 -7.24 -2.65
CA GLN A 511 9.39 -5.81 -2.37
C GLN A 511 9.75 -5.52 -0.90
N PHE A 512 9.36 -6.40 0.04
CA PHE A 512 9.67 -6.26 1.47
C PHE A 512 10.99 -6.92 1.89
N MET A 513 11.71 -7.54 0.97
CA MET A 513 13.03 -8.10 1.26
C MET A 513 13.97 -7.03 1.83
N THR A 514 14.89 -7.45 2.72
CA THR A 514 15.87 -6.53 3.30
C THR A 514 16.69 -5.87 2.19
N ARG A 515 16.91 -4.57 2.34
CA ARG A 515 17.60 -3.75 1.35
C ARG A 515 18.49 -2.71 2.00
N ALA A 516 19.41 -2.19 1.21
CA ALA A 516 20.29 -1.09 1.54
C ALA A 516 20.12 0.07 0.53
N ALA A 517 20.74 1.21 0.84
CA ALA A 517 20.80 2.33 -0.09
C ALA A 517 21.37 1.91 -1.45
N GLY A 518 20.65 2.26 -2.53
CA GLY A 518 21.04 1.94 -3.90
C GLY A 518 20.59 0.58 -4.43
N ASP A 519 19.92 -0.27 -3.63
CA ASP A 519 19.37 -1.54 -4.15
C ASP A 519 18.13 -1.33 -5.03
N ARG A 520 17.34 -0.28 -4.74
CA ARG A 520 16.27 0.20 -5.62
C ARG A 520 16.78 1.40 -6.43
N PRO A 521 16.54 1.45 -7.75
CA PRO A 521 16.81 2.65 -8.53
C PRO A 521 15.78 3.74 -8.23
N THR A 522 16.15 5.01 -8.42
CA THR A 522 15.16 6.10 -8.39
C THR A 522 14.27 6.09 -9.64
N ALA A 523 13.11 6.75 -9.59
CA ALA A 523 12.16 6.78 -10.71
C ALA A 523 12.76 7.36 -12.02
N VAL A 524 13.75 8.24 -11.92
CA VAL A 524 14.60 8.64 -13.05
C VAL A 524 16.05 8.57 -12.57
N PRO A 525 16.77 7.47 -12.84
CA PRO A 525 18.15 7.31 -12.39
C PRO A 525 19.05 8.42 -12.93
N GLU A 526 20.07 8.80 -12.15
CA GLU A 526 20.92 9.94 -12.49
C GLU A 526 21.49 9.83 -13.91
N GLY A 527 21.34 10.91 -14.69
CA GLY A 527 21.80 10.99 -16.07
C GLY A 527 20.89 10.35 -17.11
N CYS A 528 19.82 9.64 -16.73
CA CYS A 528 18.81 9.18 -17.68
C CYS A 528 18.08 10.36 -18.30
N THR A 529 18.04 10.40 -19.63
CA THR A 529 17.42 11.50 -20.39
C THR A 529 16.01 11.16 -20.87
N ASN A 530 15.71 9.87 -21.04
CA ASN A 530 14.44 9.40 -21.58
C ASN A 530 13.92 8.09 -20.97
N LEU A 531 14.50 7.62 -19.85
CA LEU A 531 14.07 6.40 -19.16
C LEU A 531 13.50 6.73 -17.78
N GLY A 532 12.26 6.32 -17.54
CA GLY A 532 11.59 6.34 -16.25
C GLY A 532 11.36 4.92 -15.74
N LEU A 533 11.66 4.65 -14.49
CA LEU A 533 11.39 3.38 -13.83
C LEU A 533 10.19 3.55 -12.90
N ILE A 534 9.28 2.60 -12.93
CA ILE A 534 7.99 2.69 -12.22
C ILE A 534 7.69 1.41 -11.43
N GLY A 535 6.83 1.52 -10.43
CA GLY A 535 6.32 0.39 -9.65
C GLY A 535 6.94 0.24 -8.27
N GLN A 536 6.84 -0.97 -7.72
CA GLN A 536 7.06 -1.24 -6.28
C GLN A 536 8.54 -1.42 -5.90
N PHE A 537 9.41 -1.51 -6.90
CA PHE A 537 10.84 -1.74 -6.71
C PHE A 537 11.68 -0.50 -7.00
N VAL A 538 11.05 0.66 -7.02
CA VAL A 538 11.64 1.95 -7.33
C VAL A 538 11.65 2.81 -6.07
N GLU A 539 12.76 3.50 -5.83
CA GLU A 539 12.95 4.37 -4.68
C GLU A 539 12.13 5.65 -4.84
N THR A 540 11.42 6.03 -3.77
CA THR A 540 10.85 7.36 -3.55
C THR A 540 11.27 7.83 -2.16
N HIS A 541 11.16 9.13 -1.84
CA HIS A 541 11.71 9.66 -0.59
C HIS A 541 11.14 9.00 0.67
N ASN A 542 9.81 8.95 0.84
CA ASN A 542 9.19 8.55 2.11
C ASN A 542 7.96 7.65 1.98
N ASP A 543 7.46 7.38 0.76
CA ASP A 543 6.27 6.55 0.61
C ASP A 543 6.58 5.05 0.77
N ILE A 544 5.55 4.32 1.14
CA ILE A 544 5.59 2.87 1.29
C ILE A 544 5.34 2.17 -0.04
N ILE A 545 5.70 0.90 -0.11
CA ILE A 545 5.45 -0.01 -1.25
C ILE A 545 4.23 -0.89 -0.97
N PHE A 546 3.96 -1.86 -1.87
CA PHE A 546 2.80 -2.75 -1.78
C PHE A 546 1.44 -2.00 -1.76
N THR A 547 1.41 -0.83 -2.37
CA THR A 547 0.21 0.01 -2.52
C THR A 547 0.04 0.44 -3.98
N MET A 548 -1.20 0.71 -4.39
CA MET A 548 -1.45 1.34 -5.69
C MET A 548 -0.83 2.75 -5.74
N GLU A 549 -0.90 3.48 -4.63
CA GLU A 549 -0.32 4.82 -4.46
C GLU A 549 1.15 4.87 -4.92
N ALA A 550 1.99 3.94 -4.47
CA ALA A 550 3.41 3.89 -4.83
C ALA A 550 3.66 3.76 -6.35
N SER A 551 2.87 2.91 -7.02
CA SER A 551 2.99 2.72 -8.47
C SER A 551 2.56 3.97 -9.25
N ILE A 552 1.50 4.64 -8.80
CA ILE A 552 1.01 5.88 -9.44
C ILE A 552 2.00 7.03 -9.16
N ARG A 553 2.54 7.11 -7.93
CA ARG A 553 3.56 8.08 -7.51
C ARG A 553 4.82 8.00 -8.36
N THR A 554 5.40 6.82 -8.49
CA THR A 554 6.61 6.60 -9.30
C THR A 554 6.39 6.96 -10.78
N ALA A 555 5.22 6.62 -11.34
CA ALA A 555 4.83 7.02 -12.68
C ALA A 555 4.74 8.55 -12.84
N ARG A 556 4.07 9.23 -11.91
CA ARG A 556 3.96 10.70 -11.90
C ARG A 556 5.33 11.37 -11.80
N ILE A 557 6.22 10.87 -10.92
CA ILE A 557 7.59 11.37 -10.78
C ILE A 557 8.35 11.22 -12.11
N GLY A 558 8.29 10.03 -12.73
CA GLY A 558 8.94 9.74 -13.99
C GLY A 558 8.51 10.71 -15.10
N VAL A 559 7.20 10.88 -15.29
CA VAL A 559 6.66 11.78 -16.32
C VAL A 559 7.11 13.22 -16.06
N TYR A 560 6.98 13.70 -14.82
CA TYR A 560 7.29 15.09 -14.50
C TYR A 560 8.77 15.40 -14.66
N LYS A 561 9.66 14.52 -14.20
CA LYS A 561 11.11 14.69 -14.33
C LYS A 561 11.56 14.64 -15.79
N LEU A 562 11.12 13.65 -16.58
CA LEU A 562 11.56 13.49 -17.97
C LEU A 562 11.05 14.58 -18.92
N LEU A 563 9.84 15.09 -18.67
CA LEU A 563 9.27 16.21 -19.43
C LEU A 563 9.61 17.59 -18.85
N ASN A 564 10.35 17.63 -17.74
CA ASN A 564 10.72 18.85 -17.01
C ASN A 564 9.48 19.74 -16.72
N ILE A 565 8.40 19.12 -16.24
CA ILE A 565 7.11 19.78 -16.00
C ILE A 565 7.24 20.64 -14.72
N PRO A 566 6.86 21.94 -14.73
CA PRO A 566 6.99 22.84 -13.58
C PRO A 566 5.91 22.58 -12.51
N LYS A 567 5.76 21.33 -12.08
CA LYS A 567 4.79 20.85 -11.09
C LYS A 567 5.45 19.79 -10.21
N GLN A 568 5.22 19.89 -8.90
CA GLN A 568 5.76 18.92 -7.95
C GLN A 568 4.83 17.71 -7.81
N VAL A 569 5.43 16.57 -7.49
CA VAL A 569 4.80 15.46 -6.79
C VAL A 569 5.03 15.73 -5.30
N PRO A 570 3.99 16.16 -4.55
CA PRO A 570 4.11 16.33 -3.11
C PRO A 570 4.54 15.03 -2.45
N ASP A 571 5.26 15.11 -1.35
CA ASP A 571 5.59 13.95 -0.52
C ASP A 571 4.33 13.34 0.11
N ILE A 572 4.48 12.31 0.96
CA ILE A 572 3.37 11.68 1.68
C ILE A 572 2.61 12.69 2.54
N SER A 573 1.32 12.41 2.78
CA SER A 573 0.49 13.21 3.67
C SER A 573 1.17 13.48 5.02
N PRO A 574 1.18 14.72 5.54
CA PRO A 574 1.95 15.11 6.72
C PRO A 574 1.31 14.65 8.05
N THR A 575 0.51 13.58 8.02
CA THR A 575 -0.32 13.14 9.14
C THR A 575 0.49 12.81 10.40
N GLN A 576 1.73 12.35 10.23
CA GLN A 576 2.67 12.07 11.32
C GLN A 576 3.11 13.30 12.12
N TYR A 577 3.05 14.49 11.52
CA TYR A 577 3.45 15.75 12.17
C TYR A 577 2.28 16.43 12.90
N ASP A 578 1.06 15.92 12.72
CA ASP A 578 -0.10 16.41 13.43
C ASP A 578 -0.06 15.97 14.90
N ILE A 579 -0.05 16.94 15.81
CA ILE A 579 -0.01 16.69 17.25
C ILE A 579 -1.19 15.82 17.73
N ARG A 580 -2.35 15.90 17.08
CA ARG A 580 -3.52 15.07 17.39
C ARG A 580 -3.21 13.60 17.11
N ASN A 581 -2.56 13.32 15.99
CA ASN A 581 -2.19 11.96 15.59
C ASN A 581 -1.03 11.40 16.42
N LEU A 582 -0.07 12.23 16.82
CA LEU A 582 0.99 11.84 17.75
C LEU A 582 0.43 11.40 19.11
N ILE A 583 -0.49 12.18 19.68
CA ILE A 583 -1.17 11.85 20.95
C ILE A 583 -2.03 10.59 20.79
N LYS A 584 -2.79 10.50 19.70
CA LYS A 584 -3.63 9.34 19.36
C LYS A 584 -2.80 8.07 19.23
N GLY A 585 -1.70 8.11 18.49
CA GLY A 585 -0.80 6.99 18.31
C GLY A 585 -0.15 6.55 19.63
N ALA A 586 0.32 7.49 20.46
CA ALA A 586 0.86 7.16 21.77
C ALA A 586 -0.16 6.44 22.67
N ARG A 587 -1.43 6.84 22.62
CA ARG A 587 -2.51 6.17 23.36
C ARG A 587 -2.87 4.81 22.78
N ALA A 588 -2.93 4.68 21.46
CA ALA A 588 -3.20 3.41 20.79
C ALA A 588 -2.14 2.36 21.11
N LEU A 589 -0.85 2.74 21.06
CA LEU A 589 0.27 1.88 21.45
C LEU A 589 0.22 1.40 22.92
N ASN A 590 -0.51 2.12 23.76
CA ASN A 590 -0.75 1.76 25.16
C ASN A 590 -2.15 1.15 25.38
N SER A 591 -2.74 0.54 24.35
CA SER A 591 -4.03 -0.15 24.40
C SER A 591 -5.15 0.73 24.96
N GLY A 592 -5.23 1.98 24.51
CA GLY A 592 -6.24 2.93 24.94
C GLY A 592 -6.05 3.50 26.35
N LYS A 593 -5.02 3.08 27.09
CA LYS A 593 -4.72 3.55 28.45
C LYS A 593 -3.92 4.86 28.41
N PRO A 594 -4.06 5.74 29.42
CA PRO A 594 -3.29 6.96 29.49
C PRO A 594 -1.78 6.70 29.43
N PHE A 595 -1.10 7.32 28.47
CA PHE A 595 0.35 7.20 28.31
C PHE A 595 1.10 8.20 29.22
N ILE A 596 2.41 7.99 29.36
CA ILE A 596 3.26 8.84 30.20
C ILE A 596 3.29 10.28 29.64
N GLY A 597 2.91 11.26 30.46
CA GLY A 597 2.77 12.67 30.12
C GLY A 597 1.34 13.09 29.82
N GLU A 598 0.40 12.18 29.58
CA GLU A 598 -0.96 12.51 29.17
C GLU A 598 -1.71 13.28 30.28
N ARG A 599 -1.57 12.88 31.55
CA ARG A 599 -2.21 13.58 32.69
C ARG A 599 -1.67 15.00 32.87
N LEU A 600 -0.39 15.23 32.56
CA LEU A 600 0.20 16.56 32.54
C LEU A 600 -0.43 17.42 31.42
N LEU A 601 -0.57 16.85 30.22
CA LEU A 601 -1.22 17.53 29.10
C LEU A 601 -2.66 17.92 29.44
N HIS A 602 -3.46 17.03 30.05
CA HIS A 602 -4.81 17.36 30.52
C HIS A 602 -4.82 18.55 31.49
N ARG A 603 -3.87 18.59 32.43
CA ARG A 603 -3.77 19.71 33.38
C ARG A 603 -3.49 21.05 32.69
N LEU A 604 -2.74 21.02 31.58
CA LEU A 604 -2.40 22.22 30.80
C LEU A 604 -3.52 22.63 29.83
N LEU A 605 -4.18 21.66 29.18
CA LEU A 605 -5.00 21.91 27.99
C LEU A 605 -6.51 21.79 28.20
N ASP A 606 -7.00 21.11 29.25
CA ASP A 606 -8.45 20.83 29.46
C ASP A 606 -9.35 22.09 29.46
N LYS A 607 -8.79 23.24 29.85
CA LYS A 607 -9.51 24.52 29.91
C LYS A 607 -9.14 25.48 28.78
N THR A 608 -8.56 24.97 27.70
CA THR A 608 -8.05 25.78 26.58
C THR A 608 -8.75 25.39 25.28
N TYR A 609 -8.49 26.15 24.21
CA TYR A 609 -8.91 25.79 22.85
C TYR A 609 -8.48 24.37 22.45
N PHE A 610 -7.31 23.92 22.91
CA PHE A 610 -6.71 22.65 22.54
C PHE A 610 -7.22 21.45 23.34
N ALA A 611 -8.25 21.60 24.19
CA ALA A 611 -8.78 20.48 24.99
C ALA A 611 -9.17 19.26 24.12
N HIS A 612 -9.69 19.49 22.92
CA HIS A 612 -10.14 18.45 21.99
C HIS A 612 -9.03 17.60 21.38
N ILE A 613 -7.75 18.01 21.48
CA ILE A 613 -6.63 17.18 20.99
C ILE A 613 -6.31 16.02 21.93
N LEU A 614 -6.86 16.04 23.15
CA LEU A 614 -6.62 15.03 24.16
C LEU A 614 -7.77 14.00 24.21
N PRO A 615 -7.45 12.70 24.23
CA PRO A 615 -8.45 11.67 24.44
C PRO A 615 -8.99 11.75 25.88
N PRO A 616 -10.27 11.43 26.13
CA PRO A 616 -10.80 11.44 27.49
C PRO A 616 -10.08 10.48 28.44
N LEU A 617 -9.76 10.92 29.66
CA LEU A 617 -9.24 10.04 30.71
C LEU A 617 -10.35 9.08 31.20
N PRO A 618 -10.04 7.79 31.43
CA PRO A 618 -11.02 6.81 31.94
C PRO A 618 -11.38 7.03 33.42
N GLU A 619 -10.59 7.84 34.14
CA GLU A 619 -10.74 8.05 35.58
C GLU A 619 -11.82 9.10 35.90
N PRO A 620 -12.61 8.90 36.98
CA PRO A 620 -13.49 9.94 37.48
C PRO A 620 -12.70 11.16 37.96
N SER A 621 -13.29 12.35 37.87
CA SER A 621 -12.65 13.63 38.20
C SER A 621 -11.99 13.66 39.59
N SER A 622 -12.53 12.92 40.56
CA SER A 622 -12.03 12.82 41.93
C SER A 622 -10.67 12.11 42.07
N LYS A 623 -10.27 11.26 41.12
CA LYS A 623 -9.03 10.49 41.17
C LYS A 623 -7.90 11.07 40.30
N LYS A 624 -8.21 12.05 39.43
CA LYS A 624 -7.24 12.64 38.50
C LYS A 624 -5.99 13.19 39.19
N GLN A 625 -6.13 13.81 40.36
CA GLN A 625 -4.99 14.42 41.07
C GLN A 625 -4.04 13.35 41.65
N SER A 626 -4.57 12.32 42.31
CA SER A 626 -3.76 11.25 42.90
C SER A 626 -3.02 10.43 41.84
N HIS A 627 -3.65 10.16 40.70
CA HIS A 627 -3.00 9.42 39.62
C HIS A 627 -1.94 10.26 38.89
N PHE A 628 -2.16 11.57 38.74
CA PHE A 628 -1.12 12.48 38.27
C PHE A 628 0.09 12.50 39.21
N GLU A 629 -0.13 12.60 40.52
CA GLU A 629 0.96 12.58 41.51
C GLU A 629 1.73 11.25 41.45
N ALA A 630 1.04 10.12 41.32
CA ALA A 630 1.66 8.81 41.15
C ALA A 630 2.51 8.70 39.87
N GLU A 631 2.00 9.19 38.73
CA GLU A 631 2.73 9.22 37.46
C GLU A 631 3.96 10.12 37.53
N MET A 632 3.84 11.28 38.18
CA MET A 632 4.98 12.16 38.38
C MET A 632 6.04 11.56 39.32
N HIS A 633 5.62 10.75 40.29
CA HIS A 633 6.54 9.97 41.12
C HIS A 633 7.31 8.92 40.33
N GLU A 634 6.69 8.30 39.34
CA GLU A 634 7.38 7.39 38.42
C GLU A 634 8.38 8.12 37.51
N LEU A 635 8.00 9.31 37.02
CA LEU A 635 8.82 10.12 36.11
C LEU A 635 10.01 10.83 36.76
N LEU A 636 9.83 11.42 37.95
CA LEU A 636 10.81 12.31 38.59
C LEU A 636 11.57 11.67 39.76
N GLY A 637 11.26 10.41 40.10
CA GLY A 637 11.81 9.70 41.26
C GLY A 637 11.30 10.22 42.61
N LYS A 638 11.55 9.47 43.69
CA LYS A 638 11.10 9.82 45.04
C LYS A 638 11.78 11.10 45.56
N GLY A 639 10.98 12.13 45.86
CA GLY A 639 11.34 13.19 46.81
C GLY A 639 12.10 14.42 46.28
N SER A 640 12.05 14.76 44.99
CA SER A 640 12.71 15.98 44.51
C SER A 640 11.87 17.24 44.80
N SER A 641 12.48 18.29 45.36
CA SER A 641 11.84 19.61 45.51
C SER A 641 11.40 20.21 44.16
N ALA A 642 11.96 19.69 43.06
CA ALA A 642 11.56 19.97 41.68
C ALA A 642 10.11 19.55 41.40
N MET A 643 9.62 18.43 41.97
CA MET A 643 8.25 17.97 41.77
C MET A 643 7.21 18.94 42.34
N HIS A 644 7.40 19.42 43.58
CA HIS A 644 6.48 20.38 44.19
C HIS A 644 6.49 21.72 43.44
N LYS A 645 7.68 22.20 43.04
CA LYS A 645 7.80 23.43 42.24
C LYS A 645 7.13 23.30 40.86
N PHE A 646 7.31 22.16 40.20
CA PHE A 646 6.70 21.88 38.90
C PHE A 646 5.17 21.75 38.99
N SER A 647 4.65 20.96 39.93
CA SER A 647 3.21 20.80 40.15
C SER A 647 2.52 22.13 40.51
N SER A 648 3.18 22.94 41.36
CA SER A 648 2.72 24.29 41.69
C SER A 648 2.72 25.20 40.45
N TRP A 649 3.80 25.21 39.66
CA TRP A 649 3.91 26.02 38.44
C TRP A 649 2.82 25.64 37.44
N VAL A 650 2.62 24.35 37.16
CA VAL A 650 1.56 23.87 36.26
C VAL A 650 0.16 24.24 36.80
N GLY A 651 -0.05 24.18 38.11
CA GLY A 651 -1.29 24.65 38.76
C GLY A 651 -1.57 26.12 38.49
N THR A 652 -0.60 27.00 38.80
CA THR A 652 -0.71 28.44 38.54
C THR A 652 -0.95 28.74 37.07
N LEU A 653 -0.26 28.03 36.18
CA LEU A 653 -0.38 28.21 34.73
C LEU A 653 -1.79 27.81 34.22
N ARG A 654 -2.36 26.72 34.76
CA ARG A 654 -3.74 26.31 34.46
C ARG A 654 -4.77 27.33 34.93
N ASP A 655 -4.61 27.85 36.12
CA ASP A 655 -5.57 28.78 36.71
C ASP A 655 -5.54 30.12 35.97
N ASN A 656 -4.36 30.57 35.53
CA ASN A 656 -4.18 31.75 34.67
C ASN A 656 -4.92 31.65 33.33
N PHE A 657 -5.08 30.46 32.75
CA PHE A 657 -5.88 30.28 31.53
C PHE A 657 -7.40 30.28 31.77
N SER A 658 -7.84 30.06 33.01
CA SER A 658 -9.27 30.01 33.35
C SER A 658 -9.83 31.33 33.85
N HIS A 659 -8.97 32.25 34.29
CA HIS A 659 -9.35 33.58 34.73
C HIS A 659 -9.10 34.59 33.61
N LYS A 660 -10.17 35.18 33.07
CA LYS A 660 -10.07 36.55 32.56
C LYS A 660 -9.68 37.41 33.75
N ASP A 661 -8.50 38.02 33.72
CA ASP A 661 -8.29 39.27 34.44
C ASP A 661 -9.50 40.17 34.12
N LYS A 662 -10.25 40.53 35.16
CA LYS A 662 -11.32 41.53 35.06
C LYS A 662 -10.71 42.91 34.92
#